data_AF-A0A4P5YP80-F1
#
_entry.id   AF-A0A4P5YP80-F1
#
_cell.length_a   1.000
_cell.length_b   1.000
_cell.length_c   1.000
_cell.angle_alpha   90.00
_cell.angle_beta   90.00
_cell.angle_gamma   90.00
#
_symmetry.space_group_name_H-M   'P 1'
#
loop_
_entity.id
_entity.type
_entity.pdbx_description
1 polymer ?
#
loop_
_entity_poly.entity_id
_entity_poly.type
_entity_poly.pdbx_seq_one_letter_code
_entity_poly.pdbx_strand_id
1 'polypeptide(L)'
;MLLSPLPAAERGDKPFSVEDAAGVELVRFGRSRALVIGNSAYRGLGYGKLPGVDADVEAVAKALGEAGFAVTTRKDLDGRALRDAFEVFTTKDGSLPDARLVVYYAGHGETRTHAATGRAVGYLVPVDCPSPARDQSAFIERALPMEQVQTWAGRMEAQHVLFVLDACFSGTIFKARSNDDKVPPTITRALAKPVRQFLTAGDAGQTVPDESIFRRYFVRGIQGEADLSRDGWVTATELGMFVKDHVTNETKKAQTPVDGKIMDVALNEGEFVFKVPGTATPVKVPGTTESGGNQNVPKPATFDIRDLDSVNFQKAMAEAFVVAESRHGDDKLPAAAKREIWQRFLGTFKDDDPLSTEDERLRGLATDRLQSLRDGPPWASASGQDEYGKWADLKIGDVVTRLRLIKAGRFTMGSPVDEPERSPDEAQHRVTISRGFWLGESAVTQALWQQIMGKNPAYFTDDANRAVDTVSWQDCQEFFTKLNGQLRGVAFTFPTEAQWEYACRAGSTTPFNFATKYDTERNTYCLKKDNNEESWRLNAWGLKDMHTGIGEWCADWYGEYPSGPCSNPTGPSSGVDRVRRGASKGFLEAFYEDRLRSRSAHRDGSAPGIRRLDTGVRMATPDLDQGATTLPLEPEGGKVAQPMKKTVGSTMNETVWPSATGTDQYGAWADLKVGRVTQRMRLIKAGTFQMGSPKEQLRRTNDKGDYIDEIGGEKDEIPHLVTLTKDYWLADSEVTQEMWREVMGYDHSKWRNSDSNPADSVFWFECREFFVKLNGKVGGGAFSFPTEAQWEYACRAGTTTPFSFGAKITRDKQVVFDIMVEDRDPTVPVRSRQPNVFGLYEMHGNVREWCADRYGRYPTDPVFDPTGPEATTQKATHDDHGDAWNLAQDEIFGANRVIRGGGWCDHATDCRSAKRLKGEDISERATGFRISAPIKSTR
;
A
#
# COMPACT_ATOMS: atom_id res chain seq x y z
N MET A 1 -24.09 18.25 -69.34
CA MET A 1 -24.88 17.93 -68.13
C MET A 1 -23.91 17.65 -67.00
N LEU A 2 -24.15 18.23 -65.82
CA LEU A 2 -23.33 18.01 -64.62
C LEU A 2 -23.82 16.75 -63.89
N LEU A 3 -22.90 15.84 -63.58
CA LEU A 3 -23.06 14.86 -62.50
C LEU A 3 -21.73 14.81 -61.72
N SER A 4 -21.82 14.97 -60.41
CA SER A 4 -20.69 15.22 -59.52
C SER A 4 -19.81 13.98 -59.33
N PRO A 5 -18.51 14.15 -59.06
CA PRO A 5 -17.70 13.08 -58.48
C PRO A 5 -18.17 12.83 -57.04
N LEU A 6 -18.43 11.57 -56.68
CA LEU A 6 -18.62 11.17 -55.29
C LEU A 6 -17.28 11.34 -54.53
N PRO A 7 -17.24 12.03 -53.39
CA PRO A 7 -16.02 12.18 -52.60
C PRO A 7 -15.66 10.89 -51.88
N ALA A 8 -14.37 10.73 -51.56
CA ALA A 8 -13.86 9.67 -50.68
C ALA A 8 -14.36 9.89 -49.24
N ALA A 9 -15.56 9.40 -48.94
CA ALA A 9 -16.28 9.70 -47.71
C ALA A 9 -15.86 8.82 -46.52
N GLU A 10 -15.09 9.43 -45.61
CA GLU A 10 -15.38 9.45 -44.16
C GLU A 10 -16.04 8.20 -43.55
N ARG A 11 -15.22 7.17 -43.31
CA ARG A 11 -15.47 6.16 -42.26
C ARG A 11 -14.30 6.20 -41.28
N GLY A 12 -14.56 6.61 -40.04
CA GLY A 12 -13.57 6.55 -38.95
C GLY A 12 -13.61 7.72 -37.97
N ASP A 13 -13.68 8.97 -38.45
CA ASP A 13 -13.70 10.17 -37.58
C ASP A 13 -15.14 10.62 -37.29
N LYS A 14 -16.01 9.67 -36.94
CA LYS A 14 -17.41 9.91 -36.56
C LYS A 14 -17.55 9.85 -35.03
N PRO A 15 -18.47 10.62 -34.43
CA PRO A 15 -18.78 10.49 -33.02
C PRO A 15 -19.20 9.07 -32.67
N PHE A 16 -18.65 8.55 -31.58
CA PHE A 16 -18.93 7.21 -31.05
C PHE A 16 -19.56 7.37 -29.67
N SER A 17 -20.83 7.03 -29.55
CA SER A 17 -21.57 7.03 -28.29
C SER A 17 -21.64 5.61 -27.74
N VAL A 18 -21.45 5.47 -26.43
CA VAL A 18 -21.68 4.23 -25.69
C VAL A 18 -22.99 4.39 -24.93
N GLU A 19 -23.90 3.43 -25.11
CA GLU A 19 -25.26 3.47 -24.58
C GLU A 19 -25.52 2.24 -23.71
N ASP A 20 -26.18 2.42 -22.57
CA ASP A 20 -26.61 1.31 -21.71
C ASP A 20 -27.77 0.50 -22.33
N ALA A 21 -28.15 -0.59 -21.65
CA ALA A 21 -29.26 -1.44 -22.08
C ALA A 21 -30.64 -0.74 -22.13
N ALA A 22 -30.77 0.46 -21.55
CA ALA A 22 -31.95 1.32 -21.62
C ALA A 22 -31.85 2.41 -22.71
N GLY A 23 -30.73 2.49 -23.44
CA GLY A 23 -30.46 3.50 -24.47
C GLY A 23 -29.98 4.84 -23.92
N VAL A 24 -29.46 4.89 -22.68
CA VAL A 24 -28.90 6.10 -22.08
C VAL A 24 -27.43 6.23 -22.50
N GLU A 25 -27.07 7.35 -23.12
CA GLU A 25 -25.67 7.67 -23.46
C GLU A 25 -24.83 7.83 -22.19
N LEU A 26 -23.86 6.94 -21.98
CA LEU A 26 -22.96 6.89 -20.83
C LEU A 26 -21.65 7.67 -21.07
N VAL A 27 -21.14 7.62 -22.30
CA VAL A 27 -20.00 8.45 -22.75
C VAL A 27 -20.08 8.65 -24.27
N ARG A 28 -19.57 9.79 -24.73
CA ARG A 28 -19.53 10.15 -26.16
C ARG A 28 -18.17 10.68 -26.54
N PHE A 29 -17.50 9.97 -27.43
CA PHE A 29 -16.24 10.40 -28.03
C PHE A 29 -16.54 11.14 -29.33
N GLY A 30 -16.01 12.34 -29.51
CA GLY A 30 -16.15 13.06 -30.78
C GLY A 30 -15.31 12.42 -31.90
N ARG A 31 -14.23 11.71 -31.53
CA ARG A 31 -13.27 11.13 -32.48
C ARG A 31 -12.77 9.75 -32.05
N SER A 32 -12.59 8.86 -33.02
CA SER A 32 -12.03 7.52 -32.82
C SER A 32 -10.86 7.34 -33.79
N ARG A 33 -9.61 7.27 -33.31
CA ARG A 33 -8.43 7.19 -34.18
C ARG A 33 -7.48 6.08 -33.78
N ALA A 34 -6.83 5.45 -34.75
CA ALA A 34 -5.88 4.38 -34.49
C ALA A 34 -4.57 4.57 -35.26
N LEU A 35 -3.45 4.30 -34.62
CA LEU A 35 -2.14 4.16 -35.23
C LEU A 35 -1.77 2.67 -35.25
N VAL A 36 -1.52 2.11 -36.43
CA VAL A 36 -1.13 0.69 -36.59
C VAL A 36 0.25 0.65 -37.23
N ILE A 37 1.22 0.10 -36.52
CA ILE A 37 2.62 0.00 -36.94
C ILE A 37 3.00 -1.48 -37.08
N GLY A 38 3.61 -1.86 -38.20
CA GLY A 38 4.24 -3.17 -38.36
C GLY A 38 5.66 -3.06 -38.88
N ASN A 39 6.62 -3.66 -38.17
CA ASN A 39 8.00 -3.75 -38.60
C ASN A 39 8.30 -5.22 -38.95
N SER A 40 8.46 -5.53 -40.24
CA SER A 40 8.71 -6.89 -40.77
C SER A 40 10.11 -7.02 -41.41
N ALA A 41 10.64 -5.95 -42.01
CA ALA A 41 11.81 -5.94 -42.88
C ALA A 41 13.16 -5.66 -42.19
N TYR A 42 13.45 -6.31 -41.06
CA TYR A 42 14.71 -6.15 -40.33
C TYR A 42 15.94 -6.44 -41.20
N ARG A 43 16.96 -5.57 -41.11
CA ARG A 43 18.15 -5.58 -41.98
C ARG A 43 19.21 -6.62 -41.60
N GLY A 44 18.81 -7.73 -40.97
CA GLY A 44 19.72 -8.83 -40.58
C GLY A 44 20.72 -8.47 -39.47
N LEU A 45 20.44 -7.44 -38.67
CA LEU A 45 21.33 -6.92 -37.61
C LEU A 45 21.22 -7.68 -36.26
N GLY A 46 20.81 -8.95 -36.29
CA GLY A 46 20.60 -9.78 -35.10
C GLY A 46 19.13 -10.14 -34.85
N TYR A 47 18.21 -9.51 -35.56
CA TYR A 47 16.78 -9.84 -35.59
C TYR A 47 16.40 -10.49 -36.93
N GLY A 48 15.52 -11.50 -36.88
CA GLY A 48 14.96 -12.16 -38.06
C GLY A 48 13.84 -11.33 -38.69
N LYS A 49 13.56 -11.57 -39.98
CA LYS A 49 12.37 -10.99 -40.64
C LYS A 49 11.09 -11.61 -40.08
N LEU A 50 10.02 -10.84 -40.06
CA LEU A 50 8.68 -11.27 -39.61
C LEU A 50 7.63 -11.00 -40.72
N PRO A 51 7.66 -11.73 -41.87
CA PRO A 51 6.72 -11.48 -42.96
C PRO A 51 5.23 -11.63 -42.59
N GLY A 52 4.88 -12.34 -41.51
CA GLY A 52 3.48 -12.40 -41.04
C GLY A 52 2.94 -11.06 -40.52
N VAL A 53 3.82 -10.16 -40.05
CA VAL A 53 3.45 -8.82 -39.54
C VAL A 53 2.73 -7.97 -40.59
N ASP A 54 3.01 -8.17 -41.87
CA ASP A 54 2.29 -7.47 -42.94
C ASP A 54 0.80 -7.86 -43.00
N ALA A 55 0.49 -9.14 -42.77
CA ALA A 55 -0.88 -9.66 -42.67
C ALA A 55 -1.53 -9.33 -41.32
N ASP A 56 -0.75 -9.24 -40.23
CA ASP A 56 -1.21 -8.78 -38.91
C ASP A 56 -1.72 -7.34 -39.00
N VAL A 57 -0.91 -6.44 -39.56
CA VAL A 57 -1.26 -5.02 -39.76
C VAL A 57 -2.52 -4.84 -40.59
N GLU A 58 -2.68 -5.59 -41.67
CA GLU A 58 -3.85 -5.48 -42.56
C GLU A 58 -5.14 -5.99 -41.89
N ALA A 59 -5.06 -7.12 -41.17
CA ALA A 59 -6.19 -7.65 -40.42
C ALA A 59 -6.63 -6.72 -39.28
N VAL A 60 -5.67 -6.18 -38.52
CA VAL A 60 -5.93 -5.24 -37.40
C VAL A 60 -6.46 -3.92 -37.91
N ALA A 61 -5.87 -3.34 -38.96
CA ALA A 61 -6.35 -2.10 -39.55
C ALA A 61 -7.79 -2.24 -40.08
N LYS A 62 -8.13 -3.38 -40.69
CA LYS A 62 -9.49 -3.68 -41.11
C LYS A 62 -10.45 -3.76 -39.91
N ALA A 63 -10.11 -4.55 -38.89
CA ALA A 63 -10.98 -4.78 -37.73
C ALA A 63 -11.20 -3.49 -36.90
N LEU A 64 -10.17 -2.66 -36.73
CA LEU A 64 -10.31 -1.34 -36.09
C LEU A 64 -11.16 -0.37 -36.94
N GLY A 65 -11.05 -0.43 -38.28
CA GLY A 65 -11.93 0.32 -39.18
C GLY A 65 -13.40 -0.11 -39.05
N GLU A 66 -13.66 -1.41 -38.92
CA GLU A 66 -15.00 -1.98 -38.67
C GLU A 66 -15.53 -1.60 -37.26
N ALA A 67 -14.66 -1.53 -36.26
CA ALA A 67 -14.96 -1.01 -34.91
C ALA A 67 -15.07 0.53 -34.83
N GLY A 68 -15.03 1.22 -35.97
CA GLY A 68 -15.33 2.65 -36.11
C GLY A 68 -14.16 3.61 -35.90
N PHE A 69 -12.90 3.16 -36.04
CA PHE A 69 -11.72 4.03 -35.95
C PHE A 69 -11.24 4.54 -37.31
N ALA A 70 -10.77 5.79 -37.37
CA ALA A 70 -9.94 6.27 -38.47
C ALA A 70 -8.51 5.73 -38.30
N VAL A 71 -8.16 4.73 -39.11
CA VAL A 71 -6.88 4.02 -38.99
C VAL A 71 -5.78 4.67 -39.83
N THR A 72 -4.64 4.92 -39.21
CA THR A 72 -3.39 5.38 -39.84
C THR A 72 -2.35 4.27 -39.75
N THR A 73 -1.99 3.67 -40.89
CA THR A 73 -1.00 2.59 -40.94
C THR A 73 0.41 3.12 -41.22
N ARG A 74 1.42 2.49 -40.61
CA ARG A 74 2.86 2.67 -40.89
C ARG A 74 3.53 1.30 -40.98
N LYS A 75 4.51 1.15 -41.87
CA LYS A 75 5.29 -0.09 -42.04
C LYS A 75 6.79 0.21 -42.05
N ASP A 76 7.58 -0.71 -41.52
CA ASP A 76 9.06 -0.75 -41.53
C ASP A 76 9.76 0.55 -41.12
N LEU A 77 9.40 1.05 -39.94
CA LEU A 77 9.96 2.29 -39.40
C LEU A 77 11.36 2.08 -38.82
N ASP A 78 12.29 2.97 -39.20
CA ASP A 78 13.57 3.14 -38.51
C ASP A 78 13.39 3.83 -37.15
N GLY A 79 14.43 3.84 -36.31
CA GLY A 79 14.33 4.36 -34.93
C GLY A 79 14.00 5.85 -34.82
N ARG A 80 14.22 6.66 -35.87
CA ARG A 80 13.73 8.04 -35.91
C ARG A 80 12.25 8.04 -36.28
N ALA A 81 11.89 7.43 -37.40
CA ALA A 81 10.52 7.40 -37.90
C ALA A 81 9.53 6.73 -36.91
N LEU A 82 9.98 5.74 -36.14
CA LEU A 82 9.20 5.10 -35.07
C LEU A 82 8.90 6.07 -33.93
N ARG A 83 9.91 6.81 -33.45
CA ARG A 83 9.74 7.85 -32.43
C ARG A 83 8.84 8.97 -32.93
N ASP A 84 9.10 9.48 -34.13
CA ASP A 84 8.31 10.53 -34.76
C ASP A 84 6.84 10.10 -34.92
N ALA A 85 6.57 8.84 -35.29
CA ALA A 85 5.20 8.32 -35.43
C ALA A 85 4.44 8.27 -34.10
N PHE A 86 5.08 7.80 -33.02
CA PHE A 86 4.49 7.83 -31.69
C PHE A 86 4.30 9.26 -31.20
N GLU A 87 5.33 10.10 -31.24
CA GLU A 87 5.29 11.48 -30.74
C GLU A 87 4.22 12.31 -31.46
N VAL A 88 4.18 12.27 -32.81
CA VAL A 88 3.16 12.98 -33.60
C VAL A 88 1.75 12.50 -33.25
N PHE A 89 1.51 11.20 -33.08
CA PHE A 89 0.17 10.70 -32.73
C PHE A 89 -0.22 11.08 -31.30
N THR A 90 0.68 10.89 -30.33
CA THR A 90 0.41 11.24 -28.92
C THR A 90 0.29 12.74 -28.68
N THR A 91 0.92 13.59 -29.50
CA THR A 91 0.74 15.04 -29.44
C THR A 91 -0.48 15.53 -30.22
N LYS A 92 -0.66 15.10 -31.48
CA LYS A 92 -1.70 15.64 -32.36
C LYS A 92 -3.09 15.06 -32.08
N ASP A 93 -3.17 13.74 -31.93
CA ASP A 93 -4.43 13.04 -31.67
C ASP A 93 -4.64 12.88 -30.17
N GLY A 94 -3.56 12.69 -29.40
CA GLY A 94 -3.60 12.62 -27.95
C GLY A 94 -3.94 13.92 -27.21
N SER A 95 -3.92 15.09 -27.85
CA SER A 95 -4.40 16.38 -27.29
C SER A 95 -5.89 16.65 -27.50
N LEU A 96 -6.65 15.68 -28.01
CA LEU A 96 -8.08 15.80 -28.28
C LEU A 96 -8.87 15.19 -27.11
N PRO A 97 -9.39 15.98 -26.15
CA PRO A 97 -9.91 15.46 -24.87
C PRO A 97 -11.14 14.57 -25.03
N ASP A 98 -11.86 14.66 -26.15
CA ASP A 98 -13.03 13.84 -26.50
C ASP A 98 -12.70 12.64 -27.41
N ALA A 99 -11.42 12.28 -27.55
CA ALA A 99 -10.99 11.17 -28.39
C ALA A 99 -10.86 9.84 -27.64
N ARG A 100 -11.19 8.73 -28.34
CA ARG A 100 -10.69 7.39 -28.01
C ARG A 100 -9.63 6.95 -29.04
N LEU A 101 -8.50 6.45 -28.56
CA LEU A 101 -7.29 6.22 -29.35
C LEU A 101 -6.73 4.81 -29.18
N VAL A 102 -6.37 4.15 -30.28
CA VAL A 102 -5.65 2.87 -30.26
C VAL A 102 -4.26 3.03 -30.85
N VAL A 103 -3.24 2.46 -30.21
CA VAL A 103 -1.90 2.30 -30.80
C VAL A 103 -1.59 0.81 -30.86
N TYR A 104 -1.55 0.24 -32.05
CA TYR A 104 -1.12 -1.13 -32.30
C TYR A 104 0.31 -1.15 -32.85
N TYR A 105 1.18 -1.98 -32.28
CA TYR A 105 2.53 -2.25 -32.78
C TYR A 105 2.74 -3.75 -32.93
N ALA A 106 3.25 -4.19 -34.08
CA ALA A 106 3.77 -5.54 -34.30
C ALA A 106 5.23 -5.53 -34.77
N GLY A 107 6.05 -6.40 -34.21
CA GLY A 107 7.46 -6.51 -34.55
C GLY A 107 8.31 -7.16 -33.45
N HIS A 108 9.62 -6.94 -33.47
CA HIS A 108 10.49 -7.36 -32.37
C HIS A 108 10.38 -6.42 -31.16
N GLY A 109 10.52 -7.03 -29.99
CA GLY A 109 10.67 -6.38 -28.70
C GLY A 109 11.85 -7.00 -27.96
N GLU A 110 12.48 -6.23 -27.09
CA GLU A 110 13.65 -6.67 -26.32
C GLU A 110 13.48 -6.29 -24.85
N THR A 111 13.82 -7.18 -23.93
CA THR A 111 13.92 -6.87 -22.49
C THR A 111 15.37 -6.83 -22.07
N ARG A 112 15.75 -5.81 -21.31
CA ARG A 112 17.07 -5.71 -20.68
C ARG A 112 16.98 -5.45 -19.19
N THR A 113 17.61 -6.31 -18.40
CA THR A 113 17.77 -6.10 -16.95
C THR A 113 18.93 -5.14 -16.69
N HIS A 114 18.66 -4.06 -15.97
CA HIS A 114 19.67 -3.08 -15.57
C HIS A 114 20.58 -3.66 -14.49
N ALA A 115 21.85 -3.89 -14.82
CA ALA A 115 22.78 -4.70 -14.02
C ALA A 115 22.96 -4.22 -12.56
N ALA A 116 22.88 -2.91 -12.30
CA ALA A 116 23.06 -2.35 -10.96
C ALA A 116 21.78 -2.32 -10.10
N THR A 117 20.59 -2.55 -10.68
CA THR A 117 19.31 -2.43 -9.95
C THR A 117 18.37 -3.63 -10.11
N GLY A 118 18.74 -4.62 -10.93
CA GLY A 118 17.88 -5.77 -11.24
C GLY A 118 16.59 -5.43 -11.99
N ARG A 119 16.39 -4.17 -12.40
CA ARG A 119 15.14 -3.71 -13.04
C ARG A 119 15.12 -4.05 -14.53
N ALA A 120 14.12 -4.83 -14.96
CA ALA A 120 13.86 -5.11 -16.37
C ALA A 120 13.16 -3.94 -17.08
N VAL A 121 13.72 -3.52 -18.22
CA VAL A 121 13.21 -2.46 -19.10
C VAL A 121 12.97 -3.04 -20.50
N GLY A 122 11.78 -2.81 -21.04
CA GLY A 122 11.39 -3.26 -22.39
C GLY A 122 11.58 -2.18 -23.46
N TYR A 123 11.87 -2.61 -24.69
CA TYR A 123 12.18 -1.75 -25.83
C TYR A 123 11.50 -2.23 -27.12
N LEU A 124 10.81 -1.34 -27.84
CA LEU A 124 10.31 -1.59 -29.20
C LEU A 124 11.50 -1.50 -30.18
N VAL A 125 11.65 -2.50 -31.05
CA VAL A 125 12.82 -2.64 -31.95
C VAL A 125 12.49 -2.18 -33.38
N PRO A 126 13.04 -1.04 -33.85
CA PRO A 126 12.88 -0.60 -35.24
C PRO A 126 13.74 -1.40 -36.23
N VAL A 127 13.43 -1.33 -37.53
CA VAL A 127 14.04 -2.21 -38.56
C VAL A 127 15.54 -2.01 -38.81
N ASP A 128 16.09 -0.88 -38.35
CA ASP A 128 17.51 -0.49 -38.42
C ASP A 128 18.27 -0.69 -37.10
N CYS A 129 17.63 -1.23 -36.07
CA CYS A 129 18.23 -1.49 -34.77
C CYS A 129 19.05 -2.79 -34.79
N PRO A 130 20.32 -2.76 -34.36
CA PRO A 130 21.07 -3.99 -34.09
C PRO A 130 20.63 -4.62 -32.78
N SER A 131 20.81 -5.94 -32.63
CA SER A 131 20.57 -6.60 -31.34
C SER A 131 21.64 -6.20 -30.31
N PRO A 132 21.33 -6.20 -29.00
CA PRO A 132 22.28 -5.81 -27.96
C PRO A 132 23.60 -6.61 -27.98
N ALA A 133 23.55 -7.86 -28.45
CA ALA A 133 24.72 -8.73 -28.59
C ALA A 133 25.65 -8.37 -29.76
N ARG A 134 25.19 -7.55 -30.72
CA ARG A 134 26.02 -7.04 -31.83
C ARG A 134 26.54 -5.63 -31.59
N ASP A 135 25.67 -4.72 -31.17
CA ASP A 135 26.03 -3.35 -30.83
C ASP A 135 25.07 -2.80 -29.78
N GLN A 136 25.51 -2.87 -28.51
CA GLN A 136 24.75 -2.40 -27.37
C GLN A 136 24.49 -0.87 -27.41
N SER A 137 25.43 -0.09 -27.96
CA SER A 137 25.33 1.37 -27.97
C SER A 137 24.33 1.83 -29.02
N ALA A 138 24.44 1.31 -30.25
CA ALA A 138 23.47 1.60 -31.31
C ALA A 138 22.08 1.02 -31.02
N PHE A 139 21.97 -0.08 -30.27
CA PHE A 139 20.68 -0.55 -29.74
C PHE A 139 20.04 0.51 -28.83
N ILE A 140 20.77 1.02 -27.82
CA ILE A 140 20.24 2.02 -26.87
C ILE A 140 19.86 3.33 -27.59
N GLU A 141 20.60 3.73 -28.62
CA GLU A 141 20.33 4.94 -29.40
C GLU A 141 19.06 4.83 -30.28
N ARG A 142 18.79 3.64 -30.85
CA ARG A 142 17.76 3.45 -31.88
C ARG A 142 16.47 2.83 -31.36
N ALA A 143 16.55 1.91 -30.41
CA ALA A 143 15.37 1.29 -29.83
C ALA A 143 14.51 2.32 -29.06
N LEU A 144 13.20 2.08 -29.00
CA LEU A 144 12.27 2.95 -28.29
C LEU A 144 11.95 2.34 -26.92
N PRO A 145 12.47 2.88 -25.80
CA PRO A 145 12.19 2.37 -24.46
C PRO A 145 10.72 2.58 -24.08
N MET A 146 10.12 1.58 -23.45
CA MET A 146 8.71 1.63 -23.02
C MET A 146 8.42 2.73 -21.98
N GLU A 147 9.42 3.18 -21.21
CA GLU A 147 9.30 4.33 -20.31
C GLU A 147 8.98 5.64 -21.06
N GLN A 148 9.50 5.79 -22.29
CA GLN A 148 9.18 6.95 -23.14
C GLN A 148 7.73 6.87 -23.64
N VAL A 149 7.26 5.67 -23.99
CA VAL A 149 5.86 5.43 -24.38
C VAL A 149 4.91 5.73 -23.21
N GLN A 150 5.24 5.28 -21.99
CA GLN A 150 4.50 5.64 -20.77
C GLN A 150 4.52 7.16 -20.50
N THR A 151 5.66 7.81 -20.70
CA THR A 151 5.80 9.28 -20.54
C THR A 151 4.93 10.04 -21.54
N TRP A 152 4.79 9.56 -22.77
CA TRP A 152 3.84 10.14 -23.73
C TRP A 152 2.38 9.84 -23.34
N ALA A 153 2.05 8.60 -22.96
CA ALA A 153 0.70 8.20 -22.55
C ALA A 153 0.16 9.03 -21.37
N GLY A 154 1.00 9.33 -20.37
CA GLY A 154 0.66 10.17 -19.23
C GLY A 154 0.51 11.67 -19.55
N ARG A 155 0.90 12.12 -20.74
CA ARG A 155 0.76 13.51 -21.21
C ARG A 155 -0.40 13.74 -22.17
N MET A 156 -1.04 12.66 -22.64
CA MET A 156 -2.21 12.76 -23.53
C MET A 156 -3.40 13.30 -22.73
N GLU A 157 -4.16 14.22 -23.32
CA GLU A 157 -5.43 14.75 -22.79
C GLU A 157 -6.64 13.89 -23.19
N ALA A 158 -6.51 13.08 -24.25
CA ALA A 158 -7.59 12.23 -24.78
C ALA A 158 -8.25 11.37 -23.71
N GLN A 159 -9.57 11.17 -23.79
CA GLN A 159 -10.31 10.46 -22.76
C GLN A 159 -9.78 9.02 -22.61
N HIS A 160 -9.83 8.21 -23.67
CA HIS A 160 -9.46 6.79 -23.62
C HIS A 160 -8.31 6.48 -24.57
N VAL A 161 -7.29 5.76 -24.09
CA VAL A 161 -6.17 5.30 -24.93
C VAL A 161 -5.84 3.84 -24.61
N LEU A 162 -5.74 3.01 -25.64
CA LEU A 162 -5.32 1.61 -25.56
C LEU A 162 -4.06 1.37 -26.41
N PHE A 163 -3.00 0.88 -25.78
CA PHE A 163 -1.77 0.43 -26.43
C PHE A 163 -1.77 -1.09 -26.53
N VAL A 164 -1.59 -1.63 -27.74
CA VAL A 164 -1.58 -3.07 -28.04
C VAL A 164 -0.23 -3.40 -28.67
N LEU A 165 0.59 -4.18 -27.97
CA LEU A 165 1.98 -4.43 -28.34
C LEU A 165 2.23 -5.91 -28.60
N ASP A 166 2.18 -6.27 -29.88
CA ASP A 166 2.45 -7.60 -30.42
C ASP A 166 3.96 -7.78 -30.66
N ALA A 167 4.71 -7.79 -29.56
CA ALA A 167 6.16 -7.91 -29.50
C ALA A 167 6.62 -8.38 -28.10
N CYS A 168 7.87 -8.85 -28.00
CA CYS A 168 8.41 -9.49 -26.79
C CYS A 168 8.72 -8.47 -25.68
N PHE A 169 8.04 -8.55 -24.53
CA PHE A 169 8.28 -7.69 -23.36
C PHE A 169 8.27 -8.49 -22.05
N SER A 170 8.75 -7.89 -20.97
CA SER A 170 8.96 -8.60 -19.70
C SER A 170 7.77 -8.60 -18.73
N GLY A 171 6.60 -8.10 -19.12
CA GLY A 171 5.45 -7.88 -18.22
C GLY A 171 5.70 -6.86 -17.07
N THR A 172 6.93 -6.70 -16.59
CA THR A 172 7.37 -5.93 -15.42
C THR A 172 7.18 -4.42 -15.54
N ILE A 173 6.87 -3.93 -16.74
CA ILE A 173 6.48 -2.54 -17.01
C ILE A 173 5.08 -2.26 -16.45
N PHE A 174 4.22 -3.28 -16.36
CA PHE A 174 2.84 -3.20 -15.87
C PHE A 174 2.72 -3.78 -14.45
N LYS A 175 3.48 -3.21 -13.50
CA LYS A 175 3.20 -3.36 -12.06
C LYS A 175 2.14 -2.35 -11.56
N ALA A 176 1.19 -2.01 -12.44
CA ALA A 176 -0.11 -1.53 -12.03
C ALA A 176 -1.02 -2.72 -11.74
N ARG A 177 -1.95 -2.56 -10.80
CA ARG A 177 -2.93 -3.60 -10.47
C ARG A 177 -3.81 -3.91 -11.69
N SER A 178 -3.53 -5.00 -12.40
CA SER A 178 -4.59 -5.81 -13.00
C SER A 178 -5.32 -6.52 -11.85
N ASN A 179 -6.21 -5.78 -11.19
CA ASN A 179 -7.06 -6.29 -10.12
C ASN A 179 -8.28 -7.06 -10.66
N ASP A 180 -8.40 -7.16 -11.99
CA ASP A 180 -9.58 -7.58 -12.72
C ASP A 180 -9.36 -8.92 -13.46
N ASP A 181 -9.02 -9.99 -12.72
CA ASP A 181 -9.38 -11.37 -13.13
C ASP A 181 -10.91 -11.61 -12.96
N LYS A 182 -11.71 -10.53 -12.98
CA LYS A 182 -13.17 -10.51 -12.88
C LYS A 182 -13.68 -9.81 -14.13
N VAL A 183 -14.53 -10.50 -14.88
CA VAL A 183 -15.30 -9.88 -15.98
C VAL A 183 -15.98 -8.63 -15.41
N PRO A 184 -15.72 -7.43 -15.95
CA PRO A 184 -16.40 -6.21 -15.52
C PRO A 184 -17.92 -6.40 -15.59
N PRO A 185 -18.68 -5.91 -14.59
CA PRO A 185 -20.11 -5.79 -14.78
C PRO A 185 -20.40 -4.83 -15.94
N THR A 186 -21.54 -5.06 -16.60
CA THR A 186 -22.03 -4.31 -17.78
C THR A 186 -21.72 -2.82 -17.76
N ILE A 187 -21.42 -2.26 -18.94
CA ILE A 187 -21.12 -0.84 -19.23
C ILE A 187 -21.33 0.12 -18.03
N THR A 188 -20.25 0.46 -17.33
CA THR A 188 -20.34 1.21 -16.07
C THR A 188 -20.13 2.72 -16.26
N ARG A 189 -20.44 3.50 -15.21
CA ARG A 189 -20.09 4.93 -15.14
C ARG A 189 -18.58 5.21 -15.20
N ALA A 190 -17.72 4.19 -15.06
CA ALA A 190 -16.28 4.34 -15.25
C ALA A 190 -15.93 4.76 -16.69
N LEU A 191 -16.75 4.46 -17.70
CA LEU A 191 -16.48 4.88 -19.09
C LEU A 191 -16.37 6.40 -19.27
N ALA A 192 -16.98 7.20 -18.41
CA ALA A 192 -16.83 8.65 -18.44
C ALA A 192 -15.45 9.14 -17.94
N LYS A 193 -14.66 8.28 -17.27
CA LYS A 193 -13.36 8.62 -16.70
C LYS A 193 -12.22 8.40 -17.70
N PRO A 194 -11.09 9.15 -17.59
CA PRO A 194 -9.93 8.92 -18.45
C PRO A 194 -9.24 7.58 -18.18
N VAL A 195 -8.65 6.98 -19.22
CA VAL A 195 -7.87 5.74 -19.08
C VAL A 195 -6.69 5.64 -20.05
N ARG A 196 -5.55 5.12 -19.58
CA ARG A 196 -4.46 4.59 -20.41
C ARG A 196 -4.29 3.10 -20.11
N GLN A 197 -4.71 2.25 -21.05
CA GLN A 197 -4.58 0.79 -20.97
C GLN A 197 -3.50 0.27 -21.91
N PHE A 198 -2.92 -0.87 -21.54
CA PHE A 198 -1.89 -1.58 -22.27
C PHE A 198 -2.24 -3.07 -22.33
N LEU A 199 -1.96 -3.71 -23.45
CA LEU A 199 -2.07 -5.15 -23.69
C LEU A 199 -0.84 -5.61 -24.48
N THR A 200 -0.11 -6.60 -23.98
CA THR A 200 1.14 -7.09 -24.61
C THR A 200 1.13 -8.59 -24.82
N ALA A 201 1.80 -9.08 -25.88
CA ALA A 201 1.71 -10.47 -26.32
C ALA A 201 2.47 -11.53 -25.46
N GLY A 202 3.36 -11.13 -24.55
CA GLY A 202 4.13 -12.10 -23.75
C GLY A 202 4.93 -11.49 -22.59
N ASP A 203 5.60 -12.38 -21.87
CA ASP A 203 6.46 -12.13 -20.69
C ASP A 203 7.96 -12.34 -20.99
N ALA A 204 8.83 -12.11 -20.00
CA ALA A 204 10.28 -11.95 -20.15
C ALA A 204 10.97 -13.17 -20.79
N GLY A 205 11.36 -13.02 -22.06
CA GLY A 205 12.06 -14.06 -22.82
C GLY A 205 11.16 -14.97 -23.66
N GLN A 206 9.84 -14.73 -23.68
CA GLN A 206 8.93 -15.36 -24.64
C GLN A 206 9.06 -14.68 -26.01
N THR A 207 9.34 -15.46 -27.06
CA THR A 207 9.44 -14.96 -28.45
C THR A 207 8.08 -15.00 -29.14
N VAL A 208 7.71 -13.92 -29.83
CA VAL A 208 6.52 -13.92 -30.70
C VAL A 208 6.84 -14.68 -32.00
N PRO A 209 6.03 -15.68 -32.40
CA PRO A 209 6.20 -16.38 -33.68
C PRO A 209 5.81 -15.47 -34.86
N ASP A 210 6.32 -15.79 -36.05
CA ASP A 210 6.04 -15.04 -37.28
C ASP A 210 4.55 -14.98 -37.66
N GLU A 211 3.79 -16.05 -37.36
CA GLU A 211 2.32 -16.02 -37.43
C GLU A 211 1.75 -15.70 -36.04
N SER A 212 1.27 -14.47 -35.85
CA SER A 212 0.81 -13.98 -34.55
C SER A 212 -0.53 -14.60 -34.12
N ILE A 213 -0.44 -15.59 -33.21
CA ILE A 213 -1.59 -16.14 -32.46
C ILE A 213 -2.26 -15.04 -31.63
N PHE A 214 -1.47 -14.10 -31.08
CA PHE A 214 -1.97 -12.94 -30.36
C PHE A 214 -2.88 -12.06 -31.24
N ARG A 215 -2.45 -11.71 -32.46
CA ARG A 215 -3.26 -10.94 -33.42
C ARG A 215 -4.58 -11.64 -33.74
N ARG A 216 -4.56 -12.96 -33.92
CA ARG A 216 -5.76 -13.75 -34.21
C ARG A 216 -6.81 -13.59 -33.11
N TYR A 217 -6.41 -13.71 -31.86
CA TYR A 217 -7.32 -13.55 -30.72
C TYR A 217 -7.69 -12.09 -30.43
N PHE A 218 -6.79 -11.13 -30.66
CA PHE A 218 -7.12 -9.71 -30.58
C PHE A 218 -8.24 -9.33 -31.56
N VAL A 219 -8.14 -9.74 -32.83
CA VAL A 219 -9.15 -9.47 -33.86
C VAL A 219 -10.49 -10.14 -33.53
N ARG A 220 -10.48 -11.43 -33.15
CA ARG A 220 -11.69 -12.16 -32.72
C ARG A 220 -12.36 -11.51 -31.52
N GLY A 221 -11.55 -11.09 -30.54
CA GLY A 221 -12.03 -10.43 -29.32
C GLY A 221 -12.79 -9.14 -29.62
N ILE A 222 -12.19 -8.19 -30.37
CA ILE A 222 -12.87 -6.93 -30.74
C ILE A 222 -14.03 -7.11 -31.73
N GLN A 223 -14.13 -8.26 -32.40
CA GLN A 223 -15.29 -8.65 -33.21
C GLN A 223 -16.42 -9.30 -32.39
N GLY A 224 -16.25 -9.42 -31.07
CA GLY A 224 -17.30 -9.79 -30.11
C GLY A 224 -17.13 -11.13 -29.42
N GLU A 225 -16.09 -11.92 -29.74
CA GLU A 225 -15.82 -13.17 -28.99
C GLU A 225 -15.33 -12.91 -27.55
N ALA A 226 -14.88 -11.68 -27.26
CA ALA A 226 -14.53 -11.23 -25.92
C ALA A 226 -15.69 -10.50 -25.19
N ASP A 227 -16.93 -10.54 -25.69
CA ASP A 227 -18.10 -10.05 -24.95
C ASP A 227 -18.50 -11.09 -23.88
N LEU A 228 -17.73 -11.12 -22.78
CA LEU A 228 -17.87 -12.08 -21.70
C LEU A 228 -19.10 -11.76 -20.82
N SER A 229 -19.46 -10.48 -20.73
CA SER A 229 -20.65 -10.00 -20.03
C SER A 229 -21.96 -10.14 -20.82
N ARG A 230 -21.88 -10.32 -22.14
CA ARG A 230 -22.99 -10.38 -23.12
C ARG A 230 -23.83 -9.10 -23.18
N ASP A 231 -23.19 -7.94 -23.03
CA ASP A 231 -23.86 -6.64 -23.04
C ASP A 231 -23.83 -5.92 -24.41
N GLY A 232 -23.14 -6.50 -25.40
CA GLY A 232 -22.97 -5.94 -26.74
C GLY A 232 -21.73 -5.05 -26.89
N TRP A 233 -20.88 -5.00 -25.88
CA TRP A 233 -19.62 -4.27 -25.87
C TRP A 233 -18.47 -5.19 -25.45
N VAL A 234 -17.25 -4.73 -25.72
CA VAL A 234 -16.02 -5.44 -25.31
C VAL A 234 -15.11 -4.41 -24.65
N THR A 235 -14.96 -4.53 -23.33
CA THR A 235 -13.99 -3.73 -22.57
C THR A 235 -12.56 -4.20 -22.87
N ALA A 236 -11.57 -3.34 -22.65
CA ALA A 236 -10.16 -3.73 -22.79
C ALA A 236 -9.74 -4.75 -21.73
N THR A 237 -10.37 -4.75 -20.55
CA THR A 237 -10.24 -5.83 -19.55
C THR A 237 -10.80 -7.16 -20.07
N GLU A 238 -12.02 -7.22 -20.61
CA GLU A 238 -12.54 -8.47 -21.20
C GLU A 238 -11.69 -8.96 -22.38
N LEU A 239 -11.24 -8.03 -23.24
CA LEU A 239 -10.31 -8.32 -24.33
C LEU A 239 -8.98 -8.88 -23.80
N GLY A 240 -8.44 -8.30 -22.71
CA GLY A 240 -7.26 -8.79 -22.02
C GLY A 240 -7.44 -10.20 -21.48
N MET A 241 -8.53 -10.46 -20.75
CA MET A 241 -8.88 -11.78 -20.23
C MET A 241 -9.03 -12.82 -21.36
N PHE A 242 -9.78 -12.50 -22.41
CA PHE A 242 -10.03 -13.37 -23.56
C PHE A 242 -8.74 -13.72 -24.31
N VAL A 243 -7.92 -12.71 -24.63
CA VAL A 243 -6.65 -12.90 -25.35
C VAL A 243 -5.65 -13.67 -24.47
N LYS A 244 -5.55 -13.32 -23.17
CA LYS A 244 -4.68 -14.01 -22.20
C LYS A 244 -5.00 -15.49 -22.10
N ASP A 245 -6.27 -15.86 -21.89
CA ASP A 245 -6.68 -17.27 -21.80
C ASP A 245 -6.37 -18.03 -23.10
N HIS A 246 -6.91 -17.57 -24.23
CA HIS A 246 -6.82 -18.30 -25.49
C HIS A 246 -5.38 -18.42 -26.00
N VAL A 247 -4.59 -17.35 -25.95
CA VAL A 247 -3.17 -17.39 -26.38
C VAL A 247 -2.35 -18.27 -25.43
N THR A 248 -2.57 -18.18 -24.11
CA THR A 248 -1.86 -19.03 -23.14
C THR A 248 -2.19 -20.52 -23.36
N ASN A 249 -3.44 -20.84 -23.66
CA ASN A 249 -3.90 -22.21 -23.89
C ASN A 249 -3.43 -22.76 -25.25
N GLU A 250 -3.60 -22.03 -26.36
CA GLU A 250 -3.16 -22.45 -27.70
C GLU A 250 -1.62 -22.58 -27.78
N THR A 251 -0.88 -21.67 -27.16
CA THR A 251 0.60 -21.71 -27.13
C THR A 251 1.18 -22.60 -26.03
N LYS A 252 0.36 -23.24 -25.20
CA LYS A 252 0.79 -24.04 -24.03
C LYS A 252 1.74 -23.30 -23.09
N LYS A 253 1.42 -22.04 -22.78
CA LYS A 253 2.20 -21.08 -21.97
C LYS A 253 3.54 -20.64 -22.60
N ALA A 254 3.77 -20.88 -23.88
CA ALA A 254 4.92 -20.29 -24.59
C ALA A 254 4.74 -18.78 -24.84
N GLN A 255 3.49 -18.30 -24.86
CA GLN A 255 3.13 -16.89 -24.74
C GLN A 255 2.14 -16.72 -23.59
N THR A 256 2.30 -15.66 -22.80
CA THR A 256 1.38 -15.29 -21.72
C THR A 256 1.08 -13.80 -21.84
N PRO A 257 -0.01 -13.39 -22.51
CA PRO A 257 -0.36 -11.99 -22.63
C PRO A 257 -0.57 -11.31 -21.27
N VAL A 258 -0.23 -10.02 -21.20
CA VAL A 258 -0.33 -9.19 -20.00
C VAL A 258 -1.09 -7.92 -20.34
N ASP A 259 -2.11 -7.62 -19.55
CA ASP A 259 -2.88 -6.38 -19.59
C ASP A 259 -2.60 -5.50 -18.36
N GLY A 260 -2.90 -4.20 -18.46
CA GLY A 260 -2.80 -3.29 -17.31
C GLY A 260 -3.10 -1.83 -17.63
N LYS A 261 -3.20 -1.01 -16.58
CA LYS A 261 -3.41 0.45 -16.65
C LYS A 261 -2.12 1.21 -16.30
N ILE A 262 -2.03 2.51 -16.60
CA ILE A 262 -0.90 3.33 -16.14
C ILE A 262 -0.93 3.55 -14.62
N MET A 263 0.23 3.75 -14.00
CA MET A 263 0.36 4.08 -12.57
C MET A 263 0.10 5.57 -12.28
N ASP A 264 -1.03 6.09 -12.76
CA ASP A 264 -1.52 7.44 -12.48
C ASP A 264 -3.02 7.35 -12.15
N VAL A 265 -3.39 7.83 -10.96
CA VAL A 265 -4.76 7.76 -10.42
C VAL A 265 -5.75 8.53 -11.29
N ALA A 266 -5.34 9.62 -11.94
CA ALA A 266 -6.24 10.39 -12.80
C ALA A 266 -6.47 9.73 -14.17
N LEU A 267 -5.63 8.75 -14.53
CA LEU A 267 -5.59 8.12 -15.86
C LEU A 267 -5.79 6.58 -15.82
N ASN A 268 -6.26 6.04 -14.70
CA ASN A 268 -6.58 4.61 -14.55
C ASN A 268 -7.99 4.32 -14.01
N GLU A 269 -8.83 5.35 -13.80
CA GLU A 269 -10.22 5.19 -13.35
C GLU A 269 -11.19 4.71 -14.45
N GLY A 270 -10.88 4.95 -15.72
CA GLY A 270 -11.74 4.56 -16.85
C GLY A 270 -11.50 3.14 -17.38
N GLU A 271 -12.21 2.81 -18.47
CA GLU A 271 -12.14 1.52 -19.16
C GLU A 271 -12.37 1.73 -20.66
N PHE A 272 -11.48 1.22 -21.53
CA PHE A 272 -11.58 1.38 -22.98
C PHE A 272 -12.60 0.38 -23.56
N VAL A 273 -13.40 0.78 -24.55
CA VAL A 273 -14.45 -0.10 -25.13
C VAL A 273 -14.49 -0.16 -26.66
N PHE A 274 -14.83 -1.35 -27.15
CA PHE A 274 -15.26 -1.64 -28.52
C PHE A 274 -16.75 -2.01 -28.53
N LYS A 275 -17.41 -1.84 -29.68
CA LYS A 275 -18.81 -2.24 -29.88
C LYS A 275 -18.86 -3.54 -30.66
N VAL A 276 -19.66 -4.51 -30.22
CA VAL A 276 -19.86 -5.77 -30.94
C VAL A 276 -20.58 -5.50 -32.28
N PRO A 277 -20.05 -5.97 -33.43
CA PRO A 277 -20.72 -5.82 -34.72
C PRO A 277 -22.04 -6.62 -34.79
N GLY A 278 -23.15 -5.93 -34.98
CA GLY A 278 -24.44 -6.54 -35.33
C GLY A 278 -25.47 -6.70 -34.19
N THR A 279 -25.14 -6.28 -32.96
CA THR A 279 -26.11 -6.26 -31.85
C THR A 279 -27.04 -5.05 -31.93
N ALA A 280 -28.35 -5.32 -31.91
CA ALA A 280 -29.38 -4.33 -31.61
C ALA A 280 -29.80 -4.44 -30.14
N THR A 281 -30.23 -3.32 -29.55
CA THR A 281 -30.54 -3.14 -28.12
C THR A 281 -31.46 -4.25 -27.57
N PRO A 282 -31.21 -4.82 -26.37
CA PRO A 282 -31.80 -6.09 -25.96
C PRO A 282 -33.33 -6.03 -25.78
N VAL A 283 -34.03 -6.97 -26.43
CA VAL A 283 -35.48 -7.09 -26.41
C VAL A 283 -35.94 -7.93 -25.21
N LYS A 284 -36.88 -7.39 -24.41
CA LYS A 284 -37.64 -8.15 -23.41
C LYS A 284 -38.37 -9.33 -24.05
N VAL A 285 -38.28 -10.53 -23.47
CA VAL A 285 -39.25 -11.62 -23.74
C VAL A 285 -39.64 -12.34 -22.45
N PRO A 286 -40.91 -12.23 -22.02
CA PRO A 286 -41.61 -13.24 -21.25
C PRO A 286 -42.48 -14.13 -22.18
N GLY A 287 -42.64 -15.41 -21.84
CA GLY A 287 -43.72 -16.25 -22.37
C GLY A 287 -43.32 -17.31 -23.40
N THR A 288 -43.78 -18.54 -23.16
CA THR A 288 -43.60 -19.75 -23.98
C THR A 288 -44.58 -19.84 -25.15
N THR A 289 -44.13 -20.33 -26.32
CA THR A 289 -44.94 -21.17 -27.23
C THR A 289 -44.04 -21.99 -28.17
N GLU A 290 -44.55 -23.13 -28.65
CA GLU A 290 -43.80 -24.16 -29.38
C GLU A 290 -43.74 -23.98 -30.91
N SER A 291 -42.88 -24.81 -31.53
CA SER A 291 -43.07 -25.53 -32.81
C SER A 291 -42.39 -25.04 -34.11
N GLY A 292 -41.51 -25.91 -34.64
CA GLY A 292 -41.59 -26.39 -36.04
C GLY A 292 -40.81 -25.65 -37.15
N GLY A 293 -39.84 -26.33 -37.78
CA GLY A 293 -39.32 -25.94 -39.11
C GLY A 293 -37.88 -26.37 -39.39
N ASN A 294 -37.67 -27.37 -40.25
CA ASN A 294 -36.36 -27.94 -40.62
C ASN A 294 -35.99 -27.60 -42.08
N GLN A 295 -34.71 -27.33 -42.41
CA GLN A 295 -34.01 -27.96 -43.56
C GLN A 295 -32.51 -27.60 -43.80
N ASN A 296 -31.72 -28.66 -44.07
CA ASN A 296 -30.55 -28.77 -44.99
C ASN A 296 -29.07 -28.50 -44.58
N VAL A 297 -28.50 -29.43 -43.79
CA VAL A 297 -27.43 -30.44 -44.16
C VAL A 297 -26.16 -29.98 -44.94
N PRO A 298 -24.94 -30.26 -44.42
CA PRO A 298 -24.14 -31.40 -44.93
C PRO A 298 -23.84 -32.55 -43.93
N LYS A 299 -23.46 -33.71 -44.47
CA LYS A 299 -23.29 -35.04 -43.82
C LYS A 299 -22.42 -35.10 -42.54
N PRO A 300 -22.70 -36.02 -41.61
CA PRO A 300 -21.89 -36.23 -40.41
C PRO A 300 -20.58 -36.98 -40.69
N ALA A 301 -19.53 -36.62 -39.94
CA ALA A 301 -18.33 -37.44 -39.78
C ALA A 301 -18.63 -38.67 -38.89
N THR A 302 -17.71 -39.63 -38.91
CA THR A 302 -17.79 -40.88 -38.14
C THR A 302 -17.78 -40.63 -36.63
N PHE A 303 -18.82 -41.10 -35.92
CA PHE A 303 -18.86 -41.16 -34.46
C PHE A 303 -17.85 -42.19 -33.92
N ASP A 304 -17.07 -41.81 -32.90
CA ASP A 304 -16.25 -42.74 -32.13
C ASP A 304 -17.10 -43.32 -30.97
N ILE A 305 -16.74 -44.50 -30.48
CA ILE A 305 -17.47 -45.19 -29.39
C ILE A 305 -17.40 -44.36 -28.09
N ARG A 306 -16.36 -43.55 -27.92
CA ARG A 306 -16.19 -42.61 -26.78
C ARG A 306 -17.23 -41.49 -26.77
N ASP A 307 -17.73 -41.08 -27.94
CA ASP A 307 -18.75 -40.03 -28.03
C ASP A 307 -20.10 -40.52 -27.48
N LEU A 308 -20.39 -41.82 -27.58
CA LEU A 308 -21.65 -42.39 -27.07
C LEU A 308 -21.73 -42.39 -25.54
N ASP A 309 -20.62 -42.67 -24.86
CA ASP A 309 -20.59 -42.70 -23.39
C ASP A 309 -20.72 -41.29 -22.79
N SER A 310 -20.07 -40.29 -23.39
CA SER A 310 -20.28 -38.86 -23.05
C SER A 310 -21.74 -38.45 -23.29
N VAL A 311 -22.30 -38.71 -24.49
CA VAL A 311 -23.71 -38.37 -24.80
C VAL A 311 -24.70 -39.02 -23.82
N ASN A 312 -24.46 -40.27 -23.41
CA ASN A 312 -25.28 -40.96 -22.42
C ASN A 312 -25.12 -40.37 -21.00
N PHE A 313 -23.90 -40.01 -20.59
CA PHE A 313 -23.61 -39.37 -19.32
C PHE A 313 -24.29 -37.99 -19.21
N GLN A 314 -24.09 -37.12 -20.21
CA GLN A 314 -24.70 -35.80 -20.29
C GLN A 314 -26.22 -35.87 -20.24
N LYS A 315 -26.82 -36.81 -20.97
CA LYS A 315 -28.27 -37.05 -20.94
C LYS A 315 -28.76 -37.46 -19.56
N ALA A 316 -28.11 -38.42 -18.91
CA ALA A 316 -28.49 -38.89 -17.57
C ALA A 316 -28.36 -37.77 -16.52
N MET A 317 -27.35 -36.93 -16.63
CA MET A 317 -27.13 -35.78 -15.75
C MET A 317 -28.18 -34.68 -15.95
N ALA A 318 -28.51 -34.35 -17.20
CA ALA A 318 -29.57 -33.38 -17.51
C ALA A 318 -30.94 -33.86 -17.02
N GLU A 319 -31.29 -35.13 -17.23
CA GLU A 319 -32.54 -35.73 -16.73
C GLU A 319 -32.59 -35.70 -15.19
N ALA A 320 -31.50 -36.05 -14.49
CA ALA A 320 -31.41 -35.99 -13.04
C ALA A 320 -31.49 -34.55 -12.49
N PHE A 321 -30.92 -33.57 -13.20
CA PHE A 321 -30.97 -32.15 -12.83
C PHE A 321 -32.40 -31.60 -12.93
N VAL A 322 -33.14 -31.94 -13.99
CA VAL A 322 -34.56 -31.56 -14.15
C VAL A 322 -35.43 -32.14 -13.02
N VAL A 323 -35.15 -33.39 -12.61
CA VAL A 323 -35.83 -34.00 -11.45
C VAL A 323 -35.47 -33.26 -10.15
N ALA A 324 -34.21 -32.84 -9.96
CA ALA A 324 -33.78 -32.09 -8.79
C ALA A 324 -34.40 -30.69 -8.71
N GLU A 325 -34.43 -29.92 -9.81
CA GLU A 325 -35.13 -28.62 -9.90
C GLU A 325 -36.63 -28.77 -9.59
N SER A 326 -37.30 -29.79 -10.16
CA SER A 326 -38.72 -30.05 -9.92
C SER A 326 -39.03 -30.27 -8.44
N ARG A 327 -38.14 -30.96 -7.71
CA ARG A 327 -38.27 -31.16 -6.25
C ARG A 327 -37.86 -29.93 -5.44
N HIS A 328 -36.91 -29.13 -5.92
CA HIS A 328 -36.53 -27.87 -5.27
C HIS A 328 -37.69 -26.85 -5.31
N GLY A 329 -38.50 -26.85 -6.37
CA GLY A 329 -39.71 -26.04 -6.52
C GLY A 329 -40.94 -26.53 -5.74
N ASP A 330 -40.90 -27.66 -5.04
CA ASP A 330 -42.04 -28.16 -4.25
C ASP A 330 -42.10 -27.45 -2.89
N ASP A 331 -43.12 -26.61 -2.67
CA ASP A 331 -43.32 -25.87 -1.41
C ASP A 331 -43.60 -26.76 -0.20
N LYS A 332 -43.94 -28.05 -0.39
CA LYS A 332 -44.20 -29.00 0.70
C LYS A 332 -42.93 -29.69 1.20
N LEU A 333 -41.81 -29.59 0.48
CA LEU A 333 -40.53 -30.19 0.86
C LEU A 333 -39.75 -29.27 1.81
N PRO A 334 -39.38 -29.71 3.03
CA PRO A 334 -38.59 -28.90 3.94
C PRO A 334 -37.16 -28.66 3.41
N ALA A 335 -36.56 -27.53 3.77
CA ALA A 335 -35.22 -27.12 3.29
C ALA A 335 -34.11 -28.15 3.59
N ALA A 336 -34.25 -28.98 4.63
CA ALA A 336 -33.36 -30.11 4.88
C ALA A 336 -33.41 -31.16 3.75
N ALA A 337 -34.60 -31.60 3.34
CA ALA A 337 -34.77 -32.55 2.25
C ALA A 337 -34.36 -31.95 0.89
N LYS A 338 -34.61 -30.65 0.67
CA LYS A 338 -34.11 -29.94 -0.53
C LYS A 338 -32.58 -29.91 -0.61
N ARG A 339 -31.87 -29.80 0.54
CA ARG A 339 -30.40 -29.89 0.59
C ARG A 339 -29.89 -31.30 0.29
N GLU A 340 -30.52 -32.34 0.84
CA GLU A 340 -30.15 -33.74 0.59
C GLU A 340 -30.25 -34.12 -0.90
N ILE A 341 -31.27 -33.61 -1.61
CA ILE A 341 -31.45 -33.80 -3.06
C ILE A 341 -30.24 -33.25 -3.84
N TRP A 342 -29.83 -32.00 -3.57
CA TRP A 342 -28.70 -31.38 -4.27
C TRP A 342 -27.35 -31.99 -3.88
N GLN A 343 -27.16 -32.38 -2.62
CA GLN A 343 -25.99 -33.15 -2.19
C GLN A 343 -25.91 -34.50 -2.91
N ARG A 344 -27.03 -35.22 -3.06
CA ARG A 344 -27.08 -36.48 -3.79
C ARG A 344 -26.82 -36.29 -5.29
N PHE A 345 -27.32 -35.23 -5.90
CA PHE A 345 -27.01 -34.89 -7.30
C PHE A 345 -25.49 -34.69 -7.48
N LEU A 346 -24.89 -33.78 -6.70
CA LEU A 346 -23.45 -33.49 -6.77
C LEU A 346 -22.58 -34.70 -6.45
N GLY A 347 -23.00 -35.57 -5.52
CA GLY A 347 -22.30 -36.82 -5.21
C GLY A 347 -22.44 -37.91 -6.29
N THR A 348 -23.52 -37.88 -7.09
CA THR A 348 -23.75 -38.84 -8.18
C THR A 348 -22.98 -38.45 -9.44
N PHE A 349 -22.92 -37.15 -9.75
CA PHE A 349 -22.25 -36.59 -10.94
C PHE A 349 -20.98 -35.81 -10.56
N LYS A 350 -20.18 -36.39 -9.66
CA LYS A 350 -18.94 -35.81 -9.13
C LYS A 350 -17.78 -35.82 -10.13
N ASP A 351 -17.80 -36.75 -11.08
CA ASP A 351 -16.75 -36.99 -12.06
C ASP A 351 -17.04 -36.15 -13.32
N ASP A 352 -15.98 -35.73 -14.00
CA ASP A 352 -16.00 -34.73 -15.08
C ASP A 352 -15.99 -35.39 -16.47
N ASP A 353 -16.75 -34.85 -17.42
CA ASP A 353 -16.76 -35.33 -18.82
C ASP A 353 -15.85 -34.46 -19.71
N PRO A 354 -14.65 -34.94 -20.09
CA PRO A 354 -13.67 -34.14 -20.83
C PRO A 354 -14.08 -33.79 -22.27
N LEU A 355 -15.28 -34.19 -22.72
CA LEU A 355 -15.84 -33.90 -24.03
C LEU A 355 -16.98 -32.85 -23.99
N SER A 356 -17.33 -32.33 -22.81
CA SER A 356 -18.44 -31.38 -22.62
C SER A 356 -18.11 -30.34 -21.55
N THR A 357 -18.81 -29.20 -21.57
CA THR A 357 -18.80 -28.19 -20.49
C THR A 357 -20.19 -28.02 -19.84
N GLU A 358 -21.18 -28.81 -20.29
CA GLU A 358 -22.55 -28.74 -19.81
C GLU A 358 -22.70 -29.35 -18.40
N ASP A 359 -21.92 -30.38 -18.06
CA ASP A 359 -21.89 -30.97 -16.72
C ASP A 359 -21.22 -30.04 -15.70
N GLU A 360 -20.19 -29.28 -16.08
CA GLU A 360 -19.65 -28.19 -15.24
C GLU A 360 -20.74 -27.14 -14.95
N ARG A 361 -21.50 -26.73 -15.98
CA ARG A 361 -22.60 -25.77 -15.85
C ARG A 361 -23.70 -26.30 -14.91
N LEU A 362 -24.07 -27.57 -15.03
CA LEU A 362 -25.08 -28.21 -14.19
C LEU A 362 -24.59 -28.43 -12.74
N ARG A 363 -23.31 -28.76 -12.52
CA ARG A 363 -22.67 -28.78 -11.18
C ARG A 363 -22.67 -27.38 -10.54
N GLY A 364 -22.38 -26.34 -11.31
CA GLY A 364 -22.44 -24.94 -10.87
C GLY A 364 -23.84 -24.57 -10.36
N LEU A 365 -24.87 -24.77 -11.18
CA LEU A 365 -26.25 -24.48 -10.78
C LEU A 365 -26.72 -25.30 -9.57
N ALA A 366 -26.38 -26.59 -9.49
CA ALA A 366 -26.69 -27.42 -8.34
C ALA A 366 -26.01 -26.92 -7.05
N THR A 367 -24.81 -26.36 -7.18
CA THR A 367 -24.07 -25.74 -6.06
C THR A 367 -24.77 -24.46 -5.60
N ASP A 368 -25.20 -23.59 -6.52
CA ASP A 368 -25.96 -22.36 -6.18
C ASP A 368 -27.29 -22.69 -5.48
N ARG A 369 -28.00 -23.72 -5.95
CA ARG A 369 -29.24 -24.23 -5.33
C ARG A 369 -29.03 -24.84 -3.95
N LEU A 370 -27.84 -25.38 -3.67
CA LEU A 370 -27.47 -25.86 -2.34
C LEU A 370 -27.08 -24.70 -1.40
N GLN A 371 -26.45 -23.64 -1.94
CA GLN A 371 -26.09 -22.44 -1.18
C GLN A 371 -27.31 -21.61 -0.77
N SER A 372 -28.32 -21.48 -1.64
CA SER A 372 -29.56 -20.72 -1.35
C SER A 372 -30.40 -21.30 -0.19
N LEU A 373 -30.09 -22.53 0.26
CA LEU A 373 -30.77 -23.24 1.35
C LEU A 373 -30.02 -23.16 2.69
N ARG A 374 -29.06 -22.24 2.85
CA ARG A 374 -28.31 -22.03 4.11
C ARG A 374 -28.99 -21.02 5.04
N ASP A 375 -29.08 -21.36 6.32
CA ASP A 375 -29.30 -20.39 7.40
C ASP A 375 -27.96 -19.69 7.73
N GLY A 376 -27.91 -18.37 7.55
CA GLY A 376 -26.71 -17.55 7.80
C GLY A 376 -26.54 -16.44 6.75
N PRO A 377 -25.59 -15.51 6.93
CA PRO A 377 -25.27 -14.55 5.89
C PRO A 377 -24.50 -15.25 4.73
N PRO A 378 -24.63 -14.80 3.46
CA PRO A 378 -24.13 -15.55 2.29
C PRO A 378 -22.62 -15.86 2.28
N TRP A 379 -21.83 -15.05 2.99
CA TRP A 379 -20.38 -15.20 3.11
C TRP A 379 -19.93 -16.25 4.14
N ALA A 380 -20.84 -16.77 4.97
CA ALA A 380 -20.48 -17.66 6.08
C ALA A 380 -20.23 -19.09 5.62
N SER A 381 -19.09 -19.67 6.01
CA SER A 381 -18.78 -21.08 5.82
C SER A 381 -19.66 -21.98 6.71
N ALA A 382 -19.97 -21.52 7.92
CA ALA A 382 -20.94 -22.10 8.86
C ALA A 382 -21.63 -20.99 9.67
N SER A 383 -22.82 -21.23 10.20
CA SER A 383 -23.49 -20.27 11.10
C SER A 383 -24.38 -21.00 12.11
N GLY A 384 -24.73 -20.31 13.20
CA GLY A 384 -25.59 -20.86 14.24
C GLY A 384 -25.97 -19.83 15.30
N GLN A 385 -26.43 -20.33 16.45
CA GLN A 385 -26.78 -19.54 17.61
C GLN A 385 -26.39 -20.28 18.89
N ASP A 386 -25.80 -19.56 19.84
CA ASP A 386 -25.46 -20.04 21.19
C ASP A 386 -25.97 -19.05 22.25
N GLU A 387 -25.51 -19.20 23.51
CA GLU A 387 -25.88 -18.33 24.63
C GLU A 387 -25.50 -16.85 24.45
N TYR A 388 -24.46 -16.57 23.66
CA TYR A 388 -23.98 -15.21 23.37
C TYR A 388 -24.69 -14.58 22.16
N GLY A 389 -25.46 -15.37 21.40
CA GLY A 389 -26.27 -14.91 20.27
C GLY A 389 -25.97 -15.63 18.96
N LYS A 390 -26.28 -14.98 17.83
CA LYS A 390 -26.00 -15.55 16.51
C LYS A 390 -24.51 -15.39 16.18
N TRP A 391 -23.92 -16.47 15.67
CA TRP A 391 -22.54 -16.50 15.20
C TRP A 391 -22.47 -16.97 13.74
N ALA A 392 -21.44 -16.52 13.03
CA ALA A 392 -21.14 -16.91 11.67
C ALA A 392 -19.61 -17.05 11.51
N ASP A 393 -19.19 -18.17 10.95
CA ASP A 393 -17.78 -18.48 10.71
C ASP A 393 -17.40 -18.10 9.29
N LEU A 394 -16.28 -17.40 9.17
CA LEU A 394 -15.58 -17.06 7.93
C LEU A 394 -14.37 -18.00 7.79
N LYS A 395 -14.31 -18.79 6.71
CA LYS A 395 -13.16 -19.64 6.39
C LYS A 395 -12.39 -19.10 5.19
N ILE A 396 -11.10 -18.84 5.36
CA ILE A 396 -10.16 -18.45 4.30
C ILE A 396 -8.97 -19.43 4.33
N GLY A 397 -8.77 -20.19 3.25
CA GLY A 397 -7.82 -21.31 3.27
C GLY A 397 -8.22 -22.29 4.38
N ASP A 398 -7.30 -22.61 5.29
CA ASP A 398 -7.59 -23.41 6.49
C ASP A 398 -7.87 -22.59 7.76
N VAL A 399 -7.78 -21.26 7.69
CA VAL A 399 -8.05 -20.38 8.83
C VAL A 399 -9.55 -20.13 8.95
N VAL A 400 -10.10 -20.35 10.14
CA VAL A 400 -11.49 -20.04 10.50
C VAL A 400 -11.53 -18.89 11.50
N THR A 401 -12.38 -17.90 11.26
CA THR A 401 -12.62 -16.78 12.17
C THR A 401 -14.11 -16.63 12.43
N ARG A 402 -14.50 -16.58 13.71
CA ARG A 402 -15.89 -16.41 14.13
C ARG A 402 -16.25 -14.94 14.22
N LEU A 403 -17.47 -14.60 13.79
CA LEU A 403 -18.09 -13.31 13.99
C LEU A 403 -19.40 -13.44 14.77
N ARG A 404 -19.72 -12.43 15.57
CA ARG A 404 -20.91 -12.31 16.41
C ARG A 404 -21.84 -11.23 15.86
N LEU A 405 -23.14 -11.52 15.81
CA LEU A 405 -24.14 -10.51 15.40
C LEU A 405 -24.46 -9.59 16.59
N ILE A 406 -23.91 -8.38 16.55
CA ILE A 406 -24.21 -7.33 17.50
C ILE A 406 -25.57 -6.74 17.12
N LYS A 407 -26.49 -6.66 18.08
CA LYS A 407 -27.87 -6.18 17.85
C LYS A 407 -27.94 -4.66 17.90
N ALA A 408 -28.85 -4.07 17.12
CA ALA A 408 -29.19 -2.65 17.23
C ALA A 408 -29.60 -2.27 18.67
N GLY A 409 -29.30 -1.03 19.08
CA GLY A 409 -29.66 -0.55 20.41
C GLY A 409 -29.15 0.85 20.72
N ARG A 410 -29.13 1.19 22.01
CA ARG A 410 -28.70 2.50 22.52
C ARG A 410 -27.82 2.34 23.73
N PHE A 411 -26.82 3.19 23.87
CA PHE A 411 -25.95 3.25 25.05
C PHE A 411 -25.50 4.69 25.33
N THR A 412 -24.85 4.87 26.49
CA THR A 412 -24.10 6.10 26.79
C THR A 412 -22.64 5.84 26.48
N MET A 413 -22.09 6.58 25.52
CA MET A 413 -20.68 6.54 25.15
C MET A 413 -19.90 7.51 26.03
N GLY A 414 -18.65 7.18 26.39
CA GLY A 414 -17.83 7.94 27.34
C GLY A 414 -18.09 7.60 28.82
N SER A 415 -17.36 8.25 29.72
CA SER A 415 -17.29 7.90 31.16
C SER A 415 -17.85 9.00 32.07
N PRO A 416 -18.53 8.64 33.18
CA PRO A 416 -18.99 9.59 34.20
C PRO A 416 -17.86 10.50 34.71
N VAL A 417 -18.19 11.74 35.09
CA VAL A 417 -17.20 12.73 35.56
C VAL A 417 -16.45 12.31 36.83
N ASP A 418 -17.02 11.36 37.58
CA ASP A 418 -16.48 10.74 38.79
C ASP A 418 -15.90 9.33 38.57
N GLU A 419 -15.86 8.84 37.33
CA GLU A 419 -15.16 7.60 36.99
C GLU A 419 -13.65 7.79 37.25
N PRO A 420 -13.03 6.95 38.12
CA PRO A 420 -11.59 7.01 38.33
C PRO A 420 -10.84 6.85 37.01
N GLU A 421 -9.71 7.54 36.87
CA GLU A 421 -8.80 7.37 35.74
C GLU A 421 -9.35 7.81 34.36
N ARG A 422 -10.49 8.53 34.33
CA ARG A 422 -11.11 9.16 33.16
C ARG A 422 -10.23 10.23 32.50
N SER A 423 -10.08 10.18 31.17
CA SER A 423 -9.51 11.27 30.36
C SER A 423 -10.51 12.40 30.08
N PRO A 424 -10.06 13.66 29.86
CA PRO A 424 -10.96 14.80 29.66
C PRO A 424 -11.94 14.63 28.49
N ASP A 425 -11.49 14.00 27.40
CA ASP A 425 -12.18 13.83 26.11
C ASP A 425 -13.25 12.71 26.10
N GLU A 426 -13.46 12.02 27.22
CA GLU A 426 -14.45 10.94 27.37
C GLU A 426 -15.85 11.49 27.75
N ALA A 427 -16.32 12.54 27.08
CA ALA A 427 -17.55 13.24 27.46
C ALA A 427 -18.81 12.40 27.20
N GLN A 428 -19.65 12.21 28.22
CA GLN A 428 -20.83 11.35 28.10
C GLN A 428 -21.90 11.92 27.16
N HIS A 429 -22.30 11.10 26.20
CA HIS A 429 -23.40 11.40 25.29
C HIS A 429 -24.14 10.11 24.88
N ARG A 430 -25.37 10.26 24.38
CA ARG A 430 -26.23 9.11 24.04
C ARG A 430 -26.04 8.73 22.57
N VAL A 431 -25.64 7.49 22.33
CA VAL A 431 -25.49 6.94 20.97
C VAL A 431 -26.60 5.93 20.69
N THR A 432 -27.16 5.99 19.47
CA THR A 432 -28.00 4.93 18.90
C THR A 432 -27.21 4.20 17.82
N ILE A 433 -27.12 2.87 17.92
CA ILE A 433 -26.70 1.98 16.84
C ILE A 433 -27.98 1.45 16.19
N SER A 434 -28.33 1.97 15.02
CA SER A 434 -29.69 1.82 14.46
C SER A 434 -29.96 0.45 13.86
N ARG A 435 -28.92 -0.32 13.49
CA ARG A 435 -29.02 -1.67 12.92
C ARG A 435 -27.98 -2.60 13.52
N GLY A 436 -28.21 -3.91 13.37
CA GLY A 436 -27.23 -4.90 13.78
C GLY A 436 -26.09 -5.01 12.75
N PHE A 437 -24.90 -5.37 13.22
CA PHE A 437 -23.70 -5.57 12.43
C PHE A 437 -22.96 -6.82 12.94
N TRP A 438 -22.19 -7.47 12.08
CA TRP A 438 -21.31 -8.56 12.49
C TRP A 438 -19.96 -8.00 12.92
N LEU A 439 -19.44 -8.46 14.05
CA LEU A 439 -18.13 -8.08 14.58
C LEU A 439 -17.30 -9.35 14.87
N GLY A 440 -16.00 -9.31 14.61
CA GLY A 440 -15.08 -10.40 14.93
C GLY A 440 -15.15 -10.78 16.41
N GLU A 441 -15.27 -12.09 16.69
CA GLU A 441 -15.24 -12.63 18.06
C GLU A 441 -13.92 -12.25 18.75
N SER A 442 -12.80 -12.27 18.02
CA SER A 442 -11.50 -11.74 18.40
C SER A 442 -11.05 -10.65 17.42
N ALA A 443 -9.94 -9.97 17.75
CA ALA A 443 -9.13 -9.28 16.76
C ALA A 443 -8.67 -10.23 15.63
N VAL A 444 -8.28 -9.66 14.49
CA VAL A 444 -7.73 -10.39 13.34
C VAL A 444 -6.46 -11.12 13.76
N THR A 445 -6.42 -12.44 13.54
CA THR A 445 -5.26 -13.26 13.93
C THR A 445 -4.11 -13.15 12.93
N GLN A 446 -2.88 -13.43 13.39
CA GLN A 446 -1.70 -13.50 12.55
C GLN A 446 -1.84 -14.55 11.45
N ALA A 447 -2.48 -15.69 11.73
CA ALA A 447 -2.81 -16.71 10.74
C ALA A 447 -3.70 -16.16 9.62
N LEU A 448 -4.80 -15.46 9.96
CA LEU A 448 -5.68 -14.87 8.95
C LEU A 448 -4.98 -13.74 8.18
N TRP A 449 -4.21 -12.92 8.89
CA TRP A 449 -3.43 -11.84 8.27
C TRP A 449 -2.41 -12.39 7.28
N GLN A 450 -1.61 -13.39 7.66
CA GLN A 450 -0.64 -14.07 6.80
C GLN A 450 -1.33 -14.69 5.57
N GLN A 451 -2.49 -15.32 5.75
CA GLN A 451 -3.26 -15.94 4.67
C GLN A 451 -3.78 -14.92 3.63
N ILE A 452 -4.16 -13.71 4.08
CA ILE A 452 -4.67 -12.64 3.21
C ILE A 452 -3.55 -11.77 2.62
N MET A 453 -2.51 -11.48 3.40
CA MET A 453 -1.48 -10.49 3.07
C MET A 453 -0.18 -11.10 2.52
N GLY A 454 0.02 -12.42 2.67
CA GLY A 454 1.23 -13.15 2.27
C GLY A 454 2.45 -12.89 3.17
N LYS A 455 2.33 -12.02 4.16
CA LYS A 455 3.40 -11.63 5.11
C LYS A 455 2.81 -11.32 6.49
N ASN A 456 3.52 -11.68 7.55
CA ASN A 456 3.17 -11.37 8.92
C ASN A 456 4.10 -10.24 9.42
N PRO A 457 3.59 -9.02 9.65
CA PRO A 457 4.38 -7.90 10.19
C PRO A 457 4.48 -7.95 11.72
N ALA A 458 3.75 -8.84 12.38
CA ALA A 458 3.70 -8.94 13.83
C ALA A 458 5.08 -9.20 14.43
N TYR A 459 5.36 -8.52 15.54
CA TYR A 459 6.55 -8.70 16.35
C TYR A 459 6.44 -9.97 17.20
N PHE A 460 5.26 -10.25 17.76
CA PHE A 460 5.03 -11.40 18.64
C PHE A 460 4.60 -12.68 17.88
N THR A 461 5.55 -13.34 17.24
CA THR A 461 5.28 -14.46 16.32
C THR A 461 5.19 -15.86 16.95
N ASP A 462 5.21 -15.99 18.29
CA ASP A 462 5.26 -17.31 18.97
C ASP A 462 3.93 -18.10 18.98
N ASP A 463 2.83 -17.53 18.49
CA ASP A 463 1.56 -18.24 18.26
C ASP A 463 0.74 -17.55 17.14
N ALA A 464 0.47 -18.27 16.05
CA ALA A 464 -0.26 -17.77 14.89
C ALA A 464 -1.75 -17.45 15.18
N ASN A 465 -2.32 -17.95 16.28
CA ASN A 465 -3.68 -17.61 16.71
C ASN A 465 -3.76 -16.28 17.47
N ARG A 466 -2.63 -15.65 17.80
CA ARG A 466 -2.64 -14.31 18.37
C ARG A 466 -3.18 -13.29 17.38
N ALA A 467 -3.70 -12.21 17.93
CA ALA A 467 -4.00 -11.02 17.16
C ALA A 467 -2.74 -10.51 16.42
N VAL A 468 -2.91 -10.00 15.21
CA VAL A 468 -1.83 -9.38 14.45
C VAL A 468 -1.51 -8.01 15.05
N ASP A 469 -0.23 -7.80 15.36
CA ASP A 469 0.30 -6.54 15.85
C ASP A 469 1.19 -5.85 14.79
N THR A 470 1.71 -4.66 15.10
CA THR A 470 2.66 -3.93 14.22
C THR A 470 2.04 -3.61 12.84
N VAL A 471 0.74 -3.34 12.82
CA VAL A 471 -0.02 -2.94 11.62
C VAL A 471 -0.49 -1.50 11.69
N SER A 472 -0.35 -0.77 10.57
CA SER A 472 -0.87 0.59 10.42
C SER A 472 -2.32 0.57 9.95
N TRP A 473 -3.00 1.71 10.07
CA TRP A 473 -4.37 1.85 9.59
C TRP A 473 -4.46 1.61 8.08
N GLN A 474 -3.48 2.05 7.26
CA GLN A 474 -3.46 1.72 5.83
C GLN A 474 -3.12 0.24 5.56
N ASP A 475 -2.29 -0.42 6.38
CA ASP A 475 -2.08 -1.87 6.24
C ASP A 475 -3.39 -2.61 6.47
N CYS A 476 -4.18 -2.19 7.46
CA CYS A 476 -5.50 -2.75 7.73
C CYS A 476 -6.50 -2.46 6.59
N GLN A 477 -6.44 -1.29 5.93
CA GLN A 477 -7.20 -1.05 4.70
C GLN A 477 -6.79 -1.99 3.56
N GLU A 478 -5.49 -2.26 3.38
CA GLU A 478 -5.02 -3.23 2.37
C GLU A 478 -5.51 -4.65 2.71
N PHE A 479 -5.47 -5.05 3.99
CA PHE A 479 -6.03 -6.31 4.48
C PHE A 479 -7.53 -6.43 4.17
N PHE A 480 -8.35 -5.43 4.52
CA PHE A 480 -9.79 -5.45 4.19
C PHE A 480 -10.03 -5.47 2.67
N THR A 481 -9.23 -4.75 1.89
CA THR A 481 -9.32 -4.75 0.42
C THR A 481 -9.09 -6.15 -0.15
N LYS A 482 -8.04 -6.86 0.30
CA LYS A 482 -7.75 -8.23 -0.15
C LYS A 482 -8.78 -9.25 0.37
N LEU A 483 -9.18 -9.14 1.64
CA LEU A 483 -10.19 -10.02 2.24
C LEU A 483 -11.53 -9.93 1.49
N ASN A 484 -12.01 -8.73 1.24
CA ASN A 484 -13.25 -8.51 0.47
C ASN A 484 -13.07 -8.89 -1.00
N GLY A 485 -11.86 -8.80 -1.56
CA GLY A 485 -11.55 -9.26 -2.91
C GLY A 485 -11.83 -10.76 -3.12
N GLN A 486 -11.63 -11.57 -2.07
CA GLN A 486 -11.86 -13.03 -2.05
C GLN A 486 -13.30 -13.44 -1.70
N LEU A 487 -14.17 -12.51 -1.29
CA LEU A 487 -15.51 -12.80 -0.78
C LEU A 487 -16.61 -12.22 -1.68
N ARG A 488 -17.83 -12.75 -1.55
CA ARG A 488 -19.04 -12.26 -2.21
C ARG A 488 -20.12 -11.95 -1.17
N GLY A 489 -20.88 -10.87 -1.38
CA GLY A 489 -21.99 -10.50 -0.49
C GLY A 489 -21.60 -9.93 0.87
N VAL A 490 -20.36 -9.44 1.04
CA VAL A 490 -19.88 -8.78 2.27
C VAL A 490 -18.80 -7.75 1.95
N ALA A 491 -18.65 -6.76 2.84
CA ALA A 491 -17.61 -5.73 2.76
C ALA A 491 -17.05 -5.45 4.15
N PHE A 492 -16.18 -6.34 4.66
CA PHE A 492 -15.53 -6.16 5.95
C PHE A 492 -14.71 -4.87 6.02
N THR A 493 -14.76 -4.20 7.16
CA THR A 493 -14.18 -2.89 7.44
C THR A 493 -13.81 -2.79 8.93
N PHE A 494 -13.20 -1.69 9.34
CA PHE A 494 -13.07 -1.34 10.75
C PHE A 494 -14.46 -1.12 11.38
N PRO A 495 -14.66 -1.45 12.67
CA PRO A 495 -15.77 -0.88 13.44
C PRO A 495 -15.61 0.64 13.53
N THR A 496 -16.71 1.37 13.69
CA THR A 496 -16.62 2.73 14.23
C THR A 496 -16.24 2.69 15.70
N GLU A 497 -15.67 3.75 16.25
CA GLU A 497 -15.34 3.87 17.68
C GLU A 497 -16.60 3.65 18.54
N ALA A 498 -17.75 4.16 18.09
CA ALA A 498 -19.02 3.95 18.77
C ALA A 498 -19.53 2.51 18.67
N GLN A 499 -19.37 1.84 17.52
CA GLN A 499 -19.64 0.40 17.40
C GLN A 499 -18.71 -0.41 18.32
N TRP A 500 -17.43 -0.03 18.43
CA TRP A 500 -16.44 -0.67 19.28
C TRP A 500 -16.77 -0.51 20.77
N GLU A 501 -17.07 0.71 21.25
CA GLU A 501 -17.41 0.93 22.66
C GLU A 501 -18.73 0.24 23.04
N TYR A 502 -19.73 0.30 22.15
CA TYR A 502 -21.00 -0.40 22.33
C TYR A 502 -20.79 -1.91 22.50
N ALA A 503 -19.99 -2.50 21.61
CA ALA A 503 -19.61 -3.90 21.62
C ALA A 503 -18.78 -4.28 22.86
N CYS A 504 -17.80 -3.45 23.24
CA CYS A 504 -16.94 -3.62 24.42
C CYS A 504 -17.77 -3.71 25.70
N ARG A 505 -18.69 -2.75 25.88
CA ARG A 505 -19.59 -2.66 27.05
C ARG A 505 -20.59 -3.80 27.15
N ALA A 506 -21.10 -4.29 26.01
CA ALA A 506 -22.15 -5.33 25.95
C ALA A 506 -23.37 -5.07 26.87
N GLY A 507 -23.74 -3.81 27.06
CA GLY A 507 -24.82 -3.36 27.95
C GLY A 507 -24.37 -2.86 29.33
N SER A 508 -23.10 -3.02 29.71
CA SER A 508 -22.56 -2.49 30.97
C SER A 508 -22.34 -0.97 30.95
N THR A 509 -22.59 -0.33 32.09
CA THR A 509 -22.29 1.09 32.36
C THR A 509 -21.04 1.28 33.22
N THR A 510 -20.33 0.22 33.57
CA THR A 510 -19.11 0.27 34.41
C THR A 510 -17.85 0.46 33.55
N PRO A 511 -16.67 0.76 34.14
CA PRO A 511 -15.44 0.97 33.38
C PRO A 511 -15.00 -0.29 32.62
N PHE A 512 -15.19 -1.47 33.22
CA PHE A 512 -14.97 -2.78 32.61
C PHE A 512 -16.30 -3.51 32.53
N ASN A 513 -16.58 -4.27 31.46
CA ASN A 513 -17.87 -4.96 31.31
C ASN A 513 -18.14 -6.00 32.42
N PHE A 514 -17.09 -6.47 33.10
CA PHE A 514 -17.12 -7.41 34.22
C PHE A 514 -16.91 -6.79 35.61
N ALA A 515 -16.52 -5.51 35.72
CA ALA A 515 -16.14 -4.90 37.01
C ALA A 515 -16.27 -3.37 37.08
N THR A 516 -16.47 -2.87 38.31
CA THR A 516 -16.48 -1.43 38.65
C THR A 516 -15.09 -0.84 38.92
N LYS A 517 -14.06 -1.67 39.09
CA LYS A 517 -12.67 -1.28 39.40
C LYS A 517 -11.68 -2.24 38.75
N TYR A 518 -10.46 -1.79 38.49
CA TYR A 518 -9.37 -2.64 38.04
C TYR A 518 -8.91 -3.53 39.21
N ASP A 519 -9.05 -4.84 39.07
CA ASP A 519 -8.60 -5.83 40.04
C ASP A 519 -7.20 -6.33 39.63
N THR A 520 -6.18 -5.97 40.41
CA THR A 520 -4.78 -6.30 40.08
C THR A 520 -4.44 -7.78 40.15
N GLU A 521 -5.25 -8.60 40.82
CA GLU A 521 -5.07 -10.05 40.75
C GLU A 521 -5.82 -10.60 39.54
N ARG A 522 -7.12 -10.30 39.38
CA ARG A 522 -7.94 -10.86 38.28
C ARG A 522 -7.53 -10.36 36.89
N ASN A 523 -7.23 -9.07 36.72
CA ASN A 523 -6.87 -8.53 35.41
C ASN A 523 -5.45 -8.97 34.98
N THR A 524 -4.55 -9.20 35.94
CA THR A 524 -3.24 -9.82 35.68
C THR A 524 -3.38 -11.32 35.42
N TYR A 525 -4.39 -11.99 35.97
CA TYR A 525 -4.75 -13.37 35.63
C TYR A 525 -5.22 -13.50 34.17
N CYS A 526 -5.91 -12.50 33.60
CA CYS A 526 -6.25 -12.48 32.17
C CYS A 526 -5.01 -12.53 31.24
N LEU A 527 -3.85 -12.07 31.75
CA LEU A 527 -2.58 -12.00 31.03
C LEU A 527 -1.70 -13.26 31.19
N LYS A 528 -2.05 -14.21 32.07
CA LYS A 528 -1.26 -15.44 32.27
C LYS A 528 -1.57 -16.51 31.22
N LYS A 529 -0.52 -17.17 30.73
CA LYS A 529 -0.56 -18.12 29.59
C LYS A 529 -1.22 -19.46 29.91
N ASP A 530 -1.31 -19.83 31.19
CA ASP A 530 -1.50 -21.23 31.60
C ASP A 530 -2.91 -21.59 32.12
N ASN A 531 -3.84 -20.63 32.23
CA ASN A 531 -5.17 -20.87 32.80
C ASN A 531 -6.24 -21.12 31.72
N ASN A 532 -6.82 -22.32 31.78
CA ASN A 532 -7.57 -22.95 30.71
C ASN A 532 -9.10 -22.76 30.79
N GLU A 533 -9.59 -21.67 31.42
CA GLU A 533 -11.02 -21.33 31.43
C GLU A 533 -11.29 -20.16 30.46
N GLU A 534 -12.12 -20.39 29.44
CA GLU A 534 -12.36 -19.38 28.40
C GLU A 534 -13.36 -18.28 28.83
N SER A 535 -14.05 -18.48 29.95
CA SER A 535 -15.26 -17.72 30.34
C SER A 535 -15.02 -16.24 30.62
N TRP A 536 -13.84 -15.85 31.14
CA TRP A 536 -13.58 -14.46 31.55
C TRP A 536 -12.97 -13.58 30.45
N ARG A 537 -12.54 -14.16 29.31
CA ARG A 537 -12.10 -13.37 28.15
C ARG A 537 -13.29 -12.84 27.35
N LEU A 538 -14.45 -13.47 27.48
CA LEU A 538 -15.69 -13.15 26.78
C LEU A 538 -16.50 -12.11 27.55
N ASN A 539 -17.04 -11.13 26.84
CA ASN A 539 -18.12 -10.30 27.38
C ASN A 539 -19.50 -10.93 27.16
N ALA A 540 -20.57 -10.28 27.61
CA ALA A 540 -21.94 -10.80 27.53
C ALA A 540 -22.46 -11.06 26.09
N TRP A 541 -21.76 -10.60 25.04
CA TRP A 541 -22.06 -10.87 23.63
C TRP A 541 -21.04 -11.81 22.97
N GLY A 542 -20.20 -12.46 23.78
CA GLY A 542 -19.23 -13.46 23.33
C GLY A 542 -18.05 -12.85 22.59
N LEU A 543 -17.67 -11.60 22.89
CA LEU A 543 -16.48 -10.96 22.31
C LEU A 543 -15.27 -11.12 23.22
N LYS A 544 -14.18 -11.65 22.66
CA LYS A 544 -12.89 -11.88 23.31
C LYS A 544 -12.06 -10.60 23.38
N ASP A 545 -11.37 -10.41 24.49
CA ASP A 545 -10.28 -9.44 24.68
C ASP A 545 -10.65 -7.97 24.45
N MET A 546 -11.90 -7.57 24.71
CA MET A 546 -12.33 -6.16 24.60
C MET A 546 -11.71 -5.20 25.64
N HIS A 547 -10.97 -5.74 26.62
CA HIS A 547 -10.31 -5.01 27.72
C HIS A 547 -8.85 -5.43 27.92
N THR A 548 -8.31 -6.29 27.06
CA THR A 548 -7.02 -6.98 27.21
C THR A 548 -6.37 -7.18 25.85
N GLY A 549 -5.11 -7.62 25.80
CA GLY A 549 -4.45 -7.95 24.53
C GLY A 549 -3.80 -6.74 23.85
N ILE A 550 -4.38 -6.27 22.74
CA ILE A 550 -3.82 -5.20 21.91
C ILE A 550 -4.88 -4.14 21.58
N GLY A 551 -4.43 -2.91 21.34
CA GLY A 551 -5.27 -1.82 20.86
C GLY A 551 -5.76 -2.11 19.44
N GLU A 552 -7.00 -1.76 19.14
CA GLU A 552 -7.66 -2.04 17.87
C GLU A 552 -7.95 -0.73 17.13
N TRP A 553 -7.52 -0.65 15.86
CA TRP A 553 -7.88 0.46 14.97
C TRP A 553 -9.40 0.54 14.74
N CYS A 554 -9.94 1.75 14.83
CA CYS A 554 -11.32 2.08 14.43
C CYS A 554 -11.34 2.89 13.13
N ALA A 555 -12.52 3.04 12.52
CA ALA A 555 -12.71 3.82 11.29
C ALA A 555 -12.45 5.33 11.48
N ASP A 556 -12.79 5.84 12.66
CA ASP A 556 -13.00 7.25 12.97
C ASP A 556 -11.68 8.04 13.00
N TRP A 557 -11.75 9.32 12.65
CA TRP A 557 -10.69 10.27 12.98
C TRP A 557 -10.77 10.60 14.48
N TYR A 558 -9.63 10.66 15.16
CA TYR A 558 -9.56 11.04 16.56
C TYR A 558 -9.82 12.54 16.73
N GLY A 559 -10.70 12.87 17.67
CA GLY A 559 -11.18 14.24 17.92
C GLY A 559 -12.46 14.27 18.75
N GLU A 560 -13.07 15.45 18.86
CA GLU A 560 -14.29 15.67 19.65
C GLU A 560 -15.52 15.00 19.01
N TYR A 561 -16.38 14.45 19.87
CA TYR A 561 -17.71 13.96 19.48
C TYR A 561 -18.77 15.05 19.66
N PRO A 562 -19.87 15.03 18.87
CA PRO A 562 -20.96 15.98 19.03
C PRO A 562 -21.54 15.96 20.45
N SER A 563 -21.70 17.14 21.06
CA SER A 563 -22.29 17.31 22.39
C SER A 563 -23.81 17.13 22.39
N GLY A 564 -24.27 15.89 22.21
CA GLY A 564 -25.69 15.55 22.25
C GLY A 564 -26.01 14.12 21.79
N PRO A 565 -27.29 13.72 21.78
CA PRO A 565 -27.71 12.43 21.26
C PRO A 565 -27.43 12.30 19.76
N CYS A 566 -26.76 11.22 19.35
CA CYS A 566 -26.43 10.95 17.95
C CYS A 566 -26.79 9.51 17.54
N SER A 567 -26.78 9.22 16.24
CA SER A 567 -27.02 7.88 15.68
C SER A 567 -25.89 7.52 14.74
N ASN A 568 -25.34 6.31 14.88
CA ASN A 568 -24.24 5.75 14.09
C ASN A 568 -23.09 6.76 13.82
N PRO A 569 -22.55 7.44 14.85
CA PRO A 569 -21.50 8.42 14.65
C PRO A 569 -20.21 7.77 14.13
N THR A 570 -19.49 8.51 13.30
CA THR A 570 -18.24 8.12 12.62
C THR A 570 -17.07 9.07 12.94
N GLY A 571 -17.14 9.75 14.08
CA GLY A 571 -16.20 10.81 14.47
C GLY A 571 -16.26 12.05 13.56
N PRO A 572 -15.30 12.98 13.71
CA PRO A 572 -15.11 14.11 12.78
C PRO A 572 -14.78 13.64 11.36
N SER A 573 -15.13 14.47 10.36
CA SER A 573 -14.93 14.16 8.93
C SER A 573 -13.47 14.19 8.47
N SER A 574 -12.59 14.85 9.21
CA SER A 574 -11.15 14.90 8.99
C SER A 574 -10.39 14.97 10.33
N GLY A 575 -9.13 14.53 10.32
CA GLY A 575 -8.24 14.56 11.47
C GLY A 575 -6.79 14.28 11.07
N VAL A 576 -5.91 14.27 12.07
CA VAL A 576 -4.49 13.87 11.91
C VAL A 576 -4.31 12.39 12.28
N ASP A 577 -4.94 11.99 13.37
CA ASP A 577 -4.81 10.67 13.98
C ASP A 577 -6.10 9.86 13.81
N ARG A 578 -5.99 8.53 13.61
CA ARG A 578 -7.14 7.62 13.64
C ARG A 578 -7.34 7.10 15.06
N VAL A 579 -8.60 6.80 15.39
CA VAL A 579 -8.96 6.28 16.70
C VAL A 579 -8.40 4.86 16.91
N ARG A 580 -7.90 4.62 18.11
CA ARG A 580 -7.49 3.34 18.68
C ARG A 580 -8.28 3.09 19.96
N ARG A 581 -8.76 1.86 20.18
CA ARG A 581 -9.51 1.49 21.40
C ARG A 581 -9.04 0.13 21.94
N GLY A 582 -9.32 -0.14 23.22
CA GLY A 582 -8.86 -1.35 23.90
C GLY A 582 -7.48 -1.21 24.55
N ALA A 583 -7.08 -2.25 25.26
CA ALA A 583 -5.88 -2.25 26.08
C ALA A 583 -4.61 -2.52 25.26
N SER A 584 -3.51 -1.88 25.65
CA SER A 584 -2.17 -2.20 25.19
C SER A 584 -1.53 -3.18 26.17
N LYS A 585 -0.92 -4.28 25.69
CA LYS A 585 0.02 -5.05 26.50
C LYS A 585 1.33 -4.26 26.58
N GLY A 586 1.53 -3.51 27.66
CA GLY A 586 2.84 -2.91 27.95
C GLY A 586 3.93 -3.99 27.97
N PHE A 587 5.05 -3.74 27.29
CA PHE A 587 6.16 -4.71 27.18
C PHE A 587 6.91 -4.95 28.51
N LEU A 588 6.52 -4.26 29.59
CA LEU A 588 7.20 -4.26 30.88
C LEU A 588 6.18 -4.47 32.01
N GLU A 589 6.37 -5.53 32.81
CA GLU A 589 5.55 -5.89 33.98
C GLU A 589 5.57 -4.86 35.13
N ALA A 590 6.08 -3.64 34.89
CA ALA A 590 6.45 -2.65 35.90
C ALA A 590 5.57 -1.38 35.92
N PHE A 591 4.75 -1.11 34.90
CA PHE A 591 4.01 0.16 34.80
C PHE A 591 2.57 0.07 35.29
N TYR A 592 2.25 0.90 36.29
CA TYR A 592 0.89 1.07 36.83
C TYR A 592 -0.10 1.68 35.82
N GLU A 593 0.36 2.15 34.66
CA GLU A 593 -0.43 2.90 33.67
C GLU A 593 -1.35 2.04 32.78
N ASP A 594 -1.13 0.72 32.67
CA ASP A 594 -1.97 -0.16 31.82
C ASP A 594 -3.43 -0.28 32.32
N ARG A 595 -3.70 0.15 33.56
CA ARG A 595 -5.07 0.24 34.11
C ARG A 595 -5.92 1.28 33.39
N LEU A 596 -5.32 2.43 33.08
CA LEU A 596 -5.97 3.60 32.48
C LEU A 596 -6.54 3.26 31.10
N ARG A 597 -5.72 2.58 30.29
CA ARG A 597 -5.96 2.29 28.87
C ARG A 597 -6.97 1.17 28.62
N SER A 598 -7.27 0.37 29.65
CA SER A 598 -8.10 -0.82 29.55
C SER A 598 -9.61 -0.56 29.74
N ARG A 599 -10.01 0.66 30.13
CA ARG A 599 -11.43 1.01 30.37
C ARG A 599 -12.22 1.10 29.06
N SER A 600 -13.51 0.74 29.09
CA SER A 600 -14.44 0.82 27.95
C SER A 600 -14.40 2.19 27.26
N ALA A 601 -14.36 3.27 28.05
CA ALA A 601 -14.40 4.64 27.57
C ALA A 601 -13.05 5.20 27.11
N HIS A 602 -11.92 4.55 27.40
CA HIS A 602 -10.59 5.12 27.13
C HIS A 602 -10.32 5.27 25.63
N ARG A 603 -10.08 6.50 25.20
CA ARG A 603 -9.81 6.85 23.80
C ARG A 603 -8.32 7.06 23.58
N ASP A 604 -7.80 6.58 22.46
CA ASP A 604 -6.42 6.78 22.03
C ASP A 604 -6.39 7.13 20.54
N GLY A 605 -5.32 7.78 20.10
CA GLY A 605 -5.16 8.29 18.75
C GLY A 605 -3.73 8.07 18.25
N SER A 606 -3.59 7.61 17.01
CA SER A 606 -2.29 7.52 16.35
C SER A 606 -2.42 7.82 14.86
N ALA A 607 -1.43 8.48 14.27
CA ALA A 607 -1.45 8.81 12.85
C ALA A 607 -1.60 7.52 12.03
N PRO A 608 -2.43 7.51 10.96
CA PRO A 608 -2.85 6.29 10.31
C PRO A 608 -1.66 5.45 9.81
N GLY A 609 -0.58 6.10 9.35
CA GLY A 609 0.62 5.44 8.80
C GLY A 609 1.55 4.76 9.81
N ILE A 610 1.28 4.87 11.11
CA ILE A 610 2.16 4.30 12.15
C ILE A 610 1.79 2.85 12.44
N ARG A 611 2.82 2.02 12.55
CA ARG A 611 2.75 0.65 13.08
C ARG A 611 3.22 0.68 14.52
N ARG A 612 2.44 0.16 15.47
CA ARG A 612 2.87 -0.05 16.86
C ARG A 612 2.76 -1.51 17.25
N LEU A 613 3.67 -1.96 18.11
CA LEU A 613 3.77 -3.34 18.62
C LEU A 613 2.54 -3.80 19.41
N ASP A 614 1.70 -2.84 19.81
CA ASP A 614 0.48 -3.02 20.58
C ASP A 614 -0.78 -2.64 19.78
N THR A 615 -0.70 -2.46 18.45
CA THR A 615 -1.87 -2.18 17.60
C THR A 615 -2.16 -3.28 16.60
N GLY A 616 -3.40 -3.75 16.61
CA GLY A 616 -4.01 -4.59 15.58
C GLY A 616 -5.34 -4.02 15.08
N VAL A 617 -6.23 -4.91 14.64
CA VAL A 617 -7.55 -4.54 14.14
C VAL A 617 -8.56 -5.65 14.39
N ARG A 618 -9.82 -5.29 14.59
CA ARG A 618 -10.97 -6.20 14.58
C ARG A 618 -11.82 -5.92 13.35
N MET A 619 -12.33 -6.98 12.71
CA MET A 619 -13.18 -6.83 11.53
C MET A 619 -14.64 -6.62 11.92
N ALA A 620 -15.34 -5.72 11.22
CA ALA A 620 -16.77 -5.51 11.32
C ALA A 620 -17.41 -5.53 9.91
N THR A 621 -18.70 -5.83 9.81
CA THR A 621 -19.49 -5.43 8.63
C THR A 621 -19.98 -4.00 8.79
N PRO A 622 -20.27 -3.27 7.70
CA PRO A 622 -20.96 -1.99 7.77
C PRO A 622 -22.35 -2.20 8.39
N ASP A 623 -22.96 -1.12 8.88
CA ASP A 623 -24.38 -1.15 9.25
C ASP A 623 -25.21 -1.61 8.03
N LEU A 624 -26.10 -2.58 8.24
CA LEU A 624 -26.85 -3.25 7.17
C LEU A 624 -27.97 -2.38 6.57
N ASP A 625 -27.60 -1.24 5.97
CA ASP A 625 -28.45 -0.44 5.05
C ASP A 625 -27.67 0.39 4.02
N GLN A 626 -26.57 -0.15 3.50
CA GLN A 626 -26.10 0.27 2.17
C GLN A 626 -26.39 -0.83 1.16
N GLY A 627 -27.56 -0.74 0.54
CA GLY A 627 -27.73 -1.28 -0.81
C GLY A 627 -26.79 -0.50 -1.73
N ALA A 628 -25.60 -1.06 -1.99
CA ALA A 628 -24.56 -0.61 -2.91
C ALA A 628 -24.53 0.91 -3.20
N THR A 629 -24.44 1.73 -2.16
CA THR A 629 -24.32 3.18 -2.27
C THR A 629 -22.95 3.61 -1.75
N THR A 630 -22.10 3.99 -2.69
CA THR A 630 -20.88 4.77 -2.45
C THR A 630 -21.14 5.86 -1.41
N LEU A 631 -20.19 6.08 -0.50
CA LEU A 631 -20.17 7.22 0.41
C LEU A 631 -20.57 8.51 -0.36
N PRO A 632 -21.51 9.31 0.15
CA PRO A 632 -22.08 10.42 -0.61
C PRO A 632 -21.03 11.51 -0.85
N LEU A 633 -20.52 11.56 -2.08
CA LEU A 633 -20.09 12.79 -2.71
C LEU A 633 -21.35 13.54 -3.14
N GLU A 634 -21.84 14.46 -2.30
CA GLU A 634 -22.85 15.45 -2.69
C GLU A 634 -22.16 16.67 -3.34
N PRO A 635 -22.44 16.97 -4.61
CA PRO A 635 -22.14 18.26 -5.23
C PRO A 635 -23.36 19.18 -5.18
N GLU A 636 -23.15 20.50 -5.05
CA GLU A 636 -23.45 21.49 -6.10
C GLU A 636 -23.42 22.96 -5.60
N GLY A 637 -23.19 23.90 -6.54
CA GLY A 637 -23.87 25.20 -6.48
C GLY A 637 -23.13 26.44 -5.95
N GLY A 638 -21.79 26.53 -6.08
CA GLY A 638 -20.99 27.58 -5.40
C GLY A 638 -20.27 28.67 -6.22
N LYS A 639 -20.45 28.75 -7.55
CA LYS A 639 -19.79 29.68 -8.51
C LYS A 639 -18.24 29.63 -8.62
N VAL A 640 -17.77 29.46 -9.86
CA VAL A 640 -16.36 29.50 -10.25
C VAL A 640 -15.74 30.88 -9.99
N ALA A 641 -14.64 30.92 -9.23
CA ALA A 641 -13.73 32.06 -9.18
C ALA A 641 -12.48 31.77 -10.03
N GLN A 642 -12.27 32.60 -11.06
CA GLN A 642 -11.07 32.56 -11.92
C GLN A 642 -9.79 32.99 -11.15
N PRO A 643 -8.58 32.65 -11.64
CA PRO A 643 -7.35 32.87 -10.90
C PRO A 643 -7.04 34.36 -10.71
N MET A 644 -7.25 34.87 -9.49
CA MET A 644 -6.84 36.22 -9.11
C MET A 644 -5.39 36.26 -8.65
N LYS A 645 -4.66 37.25 -9.18
CA LYS A 645 -3.31 37.62 -8.77
C LYS A 645 -3.26 37.87 -7.26
N LYS A 646 -2.20 37.37 -6.60
CA LYS A 646 -1.91 37.68 -5.19
C LYS A 646 -1.84 39.19 -4.97
N THR A 647 -2.76 39.72 -4.19
CA THR A 647 -2.60 40.96 -3.41
C THR A 647 -2.72 40.58 -1.94
N VAL A 648 -1.88 41.17 -1.07
CA VAL A 648 -1.56 40.64 0.26
C VAL A 648 -2.48 41.15 1.38
N GLY A 649 -2.82 40.24 2.31
CA GLY A 649 -3.25 40.52 3.70
C GLY A 649 -4.70 40.11 4.02
N SER A 650 -5.06 39.57 5.19
CA SER A 650 -4.32 39.09 6.39
C SER A 650 -5.35 38.52 7.41
N THR A 651 -5.12 37.55 8.32
CA THR A 651 -3.91 36.84 8.81
C THR A 651 -4.21 35.36 9.16
N MET A 652 -3.27 34.47 8.88
CA MET A 652 -2.90 33.29 9.70
C MET A 652 -1.37 33.21 9.59
N ASN A 653 -0.65 33.10 10.71
CA ASN A 653 0.81 33.27 10.72
C ASN A 653 1.56 32.01 10.25
N GLU A 654 1.60 31.77 8.93
CA GLU A 654 2.62 30.90 8.34
C GLU A 654 4.00 31.48 8.63
N THR A 655 4.76 30.84 9.51
CA THR A 655 6.12 31.28 9.83
C THR A 655 7.06 30.78 8.73
N VAL A 656 7.66 31.71 7.99
CA VAL A 656 8.60 31.39 6.92
C VAL A 656 9.98 31.14 7.51
N TRP A 657 10.63 30.04 7.11
CA TRP A 657 12.01 29.76 7.48
C TRP A 657 13.01 30.47 6.54
N PRO A 658 14.08 31.11 7.07
CA PRO A 658 14.38 31.33 8.50
C PRO A 658 13.67 32.57 9.07
N SER A 659 13.37 32.54 10.38
CA SER A 659 12.66 33.63 11.06
C SER A 659 13.58 34.81 11.46
N ALA A 660 14.86 34.53 11.66
CA ALA A 660 15.95 35.50 11.77
C ALA A 660 17.26 34.85 11.30
N THR A 661 18.26 35.65 10.92
CA THR A 661 19.61 35.17 10.57
C THR A 661 20.68 36.13 11.07
N GLY A 662 21.91 35.65 11.18
CA GLY A 662 23.06 36.48 11.50
C GLY A 662 24.37 35.69 11.48
N THR A 663 25.40 36.29 12.07
CA THR A 663 26.73 35.70 12.23
C THR A 663 27.25 36.03 13.62
N ASP A 664 27.90 35.08 14.27
CA ASP A 664 28.64 35.29 15.52
C ASP A 664 30.02 34.59 15.45
N GLN A 665 30.70 34.46 16.59
CA GLN A 665 32.02 33.81 16.67
C GLN A 665 32.05 32.33 16.24
N TYR A 666 30.89 31.69 16.10
CA TYR A 666 30.73 30.31 15.64
C TYR A 666 30.27 30.22 14.16
N GLY A 667 30.22 31.34 13.45
CA GLY A 667 29.79 31.43 12.05
C GLY A 667 28.34 31.85 11.89
N ALA A 668 27.76 31.54 10.73
CA ALA A 668 26.40 31.95 10.39
C ALA A 668 25.36 31.12 11.15
N TRP A 669 24.28 31.78 11.58
CA TRP A 669 23.15 31.16 12.28
C TRP A 669 21.81 31.60 11.68
N ALA A 670 20.80 30.76 11.88
CA ALA A 670 19.43 30.99 11.43
C ALA A 670 18.44 30.43 12.45
N ASP A 671 17.40 31.21 12.79
CA ASP A 671 16.45 30.87 13.85
C ASP A 671 15.16 30.26 13.28
N LEU A 672 14.81 29.09 13.79
CA LEU A 672 13.63 28.30 13.48
C LEU A 672 12.59 28.56 14.57
N LYS A 673 11.58 29.36 14.22
CA LYS A 673 10.49 29.70 15.12
C LYS A 673 9.24 28.86 14.82
N VAL A 674 8.70 28.23 15.85
CA VAL A 674 7.39 27.55 15.82
C VAL A 674 6.59 28.13 16.96
N GLY A 675 5.49 28.83 16.65
CA GLY A 675 4.68 29.54 17.64
C GLY A 675 5.52 30.46 18.54
N ARG A 676 5.66 30.10 19.83
CA ARG A 676 6.48 30.83 20.80
C ARG A 676 7.94 30.34 20.90
N VAL A 677 8.24 29.11 20.46
CA VAL A 677 9.53 28.45 20.65
C VAL A 677 10.49 28.80 19.52
N THR A 678 11.78 28.96 19.82
CA THR A 678 12.82 29.27 18.82
C THR A 678 14.03 28.35 18.97
N GLN A 679 14.21 27.45 18.00
CA GLN A 679 15.43 26.65 17.84
C GLN A 679 16.43 27.43 16.99
N ARG A 680 17.70 27.50 17.39
CA ARG A 680 18.74 28.08 16.55
C ARG A 680 19.42 26.97 15.74
N MET A 681 19.73 27.28 14.49
CA MET A 681 20.49 26.42 13.58
C MET A 681 21.83 27.09 13.24
N ARG A 682 22.88 26.30 13.11
CA ARG A 682 24.23 26.69 12.71
C ARG A 682 24.50 26.25 11.28
N LEU A 683 25.16 27.10 10.50
CA LEU A 683 25.65 26.75 9.17
C LEU A 683 26.91 25.89 9.30
N ILE A 684 26.79 24.61 9.02
CA ILE A 684 27.92 23.69 8.93
C ILE A 684 28.45 23.71 7.49
N LYS A 685 29.71 24.09 7.35
CA LYS A 685 30.39 24.17 6.04
C LYS A 685 30.73 22.78 5.51
N ALA A 686 30.58 22.60 4.19
CA ALA A 686 31.08 21.43 3.47
C ALA A 686 32.58 21.22 3.71
N GLY A 687 33.03 19.96 3.75
CA GLY A 687 34.43 19.63 3.99
C GLY A 687 34.69 18.14 4.14
N THR A 688 35.97 17.79 4.25
CA THR A 688 36.44 16.42 4.39
C THR A 688 36.96 16.17 5.80
N PHE A 689 36.66 15.01 6.38
CA PHE A 689 37.16 14.59 7.69
C PHE A 689 37.43 13.09 7.77
N GLN A 690 38.18 12.70 8.81
CA GLN A 690 38.36 11.30 9.18
C GLN A 690 37.20 10.88 10.11
N MET A 691 36.32 10.03 9.60
CA MET A 691 35.24 9.42 10.36
C MET A 691 35.74 8.12 11.02
N GLY A 692 35.27 7.79 12.23
CA GLY A 692 35.72 6.64 13.01
C GLY A 692 36.99 6.88 13.84
N SER A 693 37.46 5.87 14.57
CA SER A 693 38.58 5.98 15.53
C SER A 693 39.68 4.94 15.29
N PRO A 694 40.96 5.35 15.23
CA PRO A 694 42.08 4.42 15.04
C PRO A 694 42.29 3.55 16.28
N LYS A 695 42.77 2.31 16.08
CA LYS A 695 42.96 1.31 17.15
C LYS A 695 43.92 1.78 18.26
N GLU A 696 44.79 2.73 17.99
CA GLU A 696 45.74 3.30 18.94
C GLU A 696 45.10 4.32 19.91
N GLN A 697 43.90 4.86 19.61
CA GLN A 697 43.22 5.82 20.50
C GLN A 697 42.59 5.17 21.75
N LEU A 698 42.60 3.84 21.85
CA LEU A 698 41.82 3.03 22.79
C LEU A 698 42.44 2.84 24.20
N ARG A 699 43.53 3.54 24.53
CA ARG A 699 44.25 3.34 25.81
C ARG A 699 44.48 4.65 26.58
N ARG A 700 43.52 5.04 27.44
CA ARG A 700 43.74 6.02 28.52
C ARG A 700 42.93 5.68 29.77
N THR A 701 43.58 5.80 30.93
CA THR A 701 43.05 5.53 32.27
C THR A 701 42.17 6.67 32.80
N ASN A 702 41.31 6.36 33.77
CA ASN A 702 40.61 7.36 34.58
C ASN A 702 41.58 8.10 35.52
N ASP A 703 41.11 9.12 36.23
CA ASP A 703 41.95 9.96 37.11
C ASP A 703 42.45 9.27 38.39
N LYS A 704 42.13 7.98 38.61
CA LYS A 704 42.69 7.13 39.68
C LYS A 704 43.79 6.19 39.21
N GLY A 705 43.98 6.06 37.89
CA GLY A 705 44.98 5.16 37.31
C GLY A 705 44.52 3.70 37.16
N ASP A 706 43.26 3.41 37.48
CA ASP A 706 42.69 2.07 37.32
C ASP A 706 42.52 1.72 35.83
N TYR A 707 42.87 0.49 35.47
CA TYR A 707 42.50 -0.09 34.19
C TYR A 707 41.01 -0.44 34.21
N ILE A 708 40.26 0.13 33.28
CA ILE A 708 38.96 -0.41 32.88
C ILE A 708 39.20 -1.48 31.83
N ASP A 709 38.74 -2.69 32.11
CA ASP A 709 38.96 -3.85 31.24
C ASP A 709 38.29 -3.67 29.87
N GLU A 710 38.97 -4.21 28.84
CA GLU A 710 38.46 -4.45 27.48
C GLU A 710 37.78 -3.29 26.72
N ILE A 711 38.46 -2.15 26.56
CA ILE A 711 38.16 -1.23 25.45
C ILE A 711 38.75 -1.79 24.13
N GLY A 712 38.09 -2.82 23.60
CA GLY A 712 38.24 -3.19 22.20
C GLY A 712 37.62 -2.11 21.31
N GLY A 713 38.32 -1.70 20.25
CA GLY A 713 37.72 -0.86 19.23
C GLY A 713 36.68 -1.69 18.50
N GLU A 714 35.42 -1.30 18.57
CA GLU A 714 34.33 -2.03 17.92
C GLU A 714 34.58 -2.10 16.41
N LYS A 715 34.20 -3.22 15.79
CA LYS A 715 34.62 -3.60 14.43
C LYS A 715 34.06 -2.67 13.34
N ASP A 716 33.24 -1.71 13.72
CA ASP A 716 32.41 -0.81 12.93
C ASP A 716 32.72 0.69 13.17
N GLU A 717 33.67 1.05 14.05
CA GLU A 717 34.27 2.39 14.17
C GLU A 717 35.46 2.63 13.19
N ILE A 718 35.51 1.89 12.08
CA ILE A 718 36.68 1.85 11.18
C ILE A 718 37.01 3.25 10.62
N PRO A 719 38.26 3.74 10.78
CA PRO A 719 38.71 4.99 10.16
C PRO A 719 38.57 4.97 8.63
N HIS A 720 37.79 5.89 8.10
CA HIS A 720 37.68 6.13 6.65
C HIS A 720 37.47 7.63 6.37
N LEU A 721 37.72 8.05 5.13
CA LEU A 721 37.66 9.45 4.73
C LEU A 721 36.24 9.79 4.23
N VAL A 722 35.62 10.82 4.79
CA VAL A 722 34.29 11.26 4.39
C VAL A 722 34.34 12.71 3.92
N THR A 723 33.79 12.98 2.73
CA THR A 723 33.64 14.33 2.18
C THR A 723 32.16 14.70 2.11
N LEU A 724 31.76 15.69 2.89
CA LEU A 724 30.45 16.33 2.74
C LEU A 724 30.57 17.41 1.66
N THR A 725 29.85 17.27 0.54
CA THR A 725 29.99 18.17 -0.63
C THR A 725 29.12 19.42 -0.54
N LYS A 726 28.17 19.46 0.41
CA LYS A 726 27.20 20.55 0.57
C LYS A 726 27.21 21.07 2.00
N ASP A 727 27.12 22.38 2.11
CA ASP A 727 26.77 23.06 3.35
C ASP A 727 25.35 22.64 3.80
N TYR A 728 25.13 22.60 5.11
CA TYR A 728 23.82 22.29 5.70
C TYR A 728 23.62 23.05 7.01
N TRP A 729 22.36 23.20 7.42
CA TRP A 729 21.97 23.74 8.71
C TRP A 729 21.80 22.61 9.72
N LEU A 730 22.34 22.77 10.93
CA LEU A 730 22.16 21.83 12.05
C LEU A 730 21.75 22.59 13.31
N ALA A 731 20.77 22.09 14.07
CA ALA A 731 20.34 22.72 15.32
C ALA A 731 21.48 22.81 16.34
N ASP A 732 21.61 23.96 17.00
CA ASP A 732 22.67 24.20 17.96
C ASP A 732 22.50 23.41 19.27
N SER A 733 21.29 22.98 19.58
CA SER A 733 20.93 22.05 20.67
C SER A 733 20.15 20.84 20.17
N GLU A 734 19.98 19.85 21.05
CA GLU A 734 18.91 18.86 20.93
C GLU A 734 17.53 19.57 20.86
N VAL A 735 16.52 18.88 20.32
CA VAL A 735 15.13 19.34 20.35
C VAL A 735 14.62 19.35 21.79
N THR A 736 14.11 20.49 22.27
CA THR A 736 13.60 20.62 23.64
C THR A 736 12.18 20.06 23.80
N GLN A 737 11.79 19.75 25.05
CA GLN A 737 10.42 19.36 25.40
C GLN A 737 9.39 20.42 24.99
N GLU A 738 9.72 21.72 25.11
CA GLU A 738 8.85 22.79 24.64
C GLU A 738 8.66 22.77 23.12
N MET A 739 9.74 22.61 22.34
CA MET A 739 9.67 22.51 20.88
C MET A 739 8.89 21.26 20.45
N TRP A 740 9.10 20.13 21.14
CA TRP A 740 8.34 18.90 20.93
C TRP A 740 6.84 19.15 21.11
N ARG A 741 6.41 19.72 22.25
CA ARG A 741 5.00 20.03 22.52
C ARG A 741 4.38 20.96 21.49
N GLU A 742 5.09 22.04 21.12
CA GLU A 742 4.60 23.04 20.16
C GLU A 742 4.41 22.44 18.76
N VAL A 743 5.21 21.45 18.36
CA VAL A 743 5.09 20.75 17.08
C VAL A 743 4.08 19.59 17.14
N MET A 744 4.16 18.75 18.17
CA MET A 744 3.46 17.46 18.26
C MET A 744 2.07 17.54 18.88
N GLY A 745 1.85 18.49 19.79
CA GLY A 745 0.60 18.68 20.56
C GLY A 745 0.53 17.92 21.90
N TYR A 746 1.54 17.09 22.20
CA TYR A 746 1.64 16.31 23.43
C TYR A 746 3.11 16.18 23.87
N ASP A 747 3.32 15.58 25.03
CA ASP A 747 4.62 15.30 25.63
C ASP A 747 4.60 13.93 26.28
N HIS A 748 5.64 13.13 26.07
CA HIS A 748 5.82 11.82 26.71
C HIS A 748 7.16 11.71 27.45
N SER A 749 8.00 12.76 27.49
CA SER A 749 9.31 12.68 28.13
C SER A 749 9.18 12.27 29.60
N LYS A 750 10.06 11.36 30.02
CA LYS A 750 9.98 10.68 31.33
C LYS A 750 10.16 11.67 32.47
N TRP A 751 10.95 12.71 32.22
CA TRP A 751 11.30 13.73 33.18
C TRP A 751 10.92 15.11 32.64
N ARG A 752 10.25 15.94 33.46
CA ARG A 752 9.65 17.22 33.03
C ARG A 752 10.05 18.38 33.93
N ASN A 753 11.32 18.41 34.34
CA ASN A 753 11.77 19.42 35.30
C ASN A 753 12.01 20.80 34.67
N SER A 754 12.08 20.91 33.34
CA SER A 754 12.19 22.18 32.62
C SER A 754 11.79 22.06 31.15
N ASP A 755 11.01 23.03 30.65
CA ASP A 755 10.66 23.21 29.23
C ASP A 755 11.87 23.23 28.29
N SER A 756 13.04 23.64 28.81
CA SER A 756 14.31 23.71 28.07
C SER A 756 15.16 22.45 28.14
N ASN A 757 14.74 21.39 28.84
CA ASN A 757 15.40 20.08 28.79
C ASN A 757 15.17 19.45 27.41
N PRO A 758 16.05 18.54 26.95
CA PRO A 758 15.82 17.80 25.72
C PRO A 758 14.54 16.95 25.81
N ALA A 759 13.88 16.77 24.67
CA ALA A 759 12.88 15.74 24.50
C ALA A 759 13.60 14.38 24.57
N ASP A 760 13.37 13.66 25.65
CA ASP A 760 14.03 12.39 25.98
C ASP A 760 13.11 11.20 25.77
N SER A 761 13.72 10.04 25.49
CA SER A 761 13.06 8.75 25.31
C SER A 761 12.04 8.74 24.13
N VAL A 762 12.29 9.59 23.12
CA VAL A 762 11.48 9.69 21.89
C VAL A 762 11.86 8.61 20.88
N PHE A 763 10.87 8.01 20.20
CA PHE A 763 11.15 7.00 19.18
C PHE A 763 11.50 7.60 17.82
N TRP A 764 12.27 6.86 17.01
CA TRP A 764 12.74 7.33 15.70
C TRP A 764 11.58 7.65 14.75
N PHE A 765 10.47 6.89 14.83
CA PHE A 765 9.27 7.15 14.04
C PHE A 765 8.50 8.41 14.50
N GLU A 766 8.40 8.68 15.81
CA GLU A 766 7.76 9.91 16.31
C GLU A 766 8.57 11.15 15.92
N CYS A 767 9.90 11.04 15.91
CA CYS A 767 10.78 12.09 15.39
C CYS A 767 10.52 12.37 13.89
N ARG A 768 10.14 11.37 13.09
CA ARG A 768 9.69 11.59 11.70
C ARG A 768 8.35 12.31 11.62
N GLU A 769 7.40 12.00 12.50
CA GLU A 769 6.14 12.74 12.58
C GLU A 769 6.38 14.20 12.98
N PHE A 770 7.30 14.44 13.93
CA PHE A 770 7.76 15.77 14.29
C PHE A 770 8.28 16.52 13.06
N PHE A 771 9.12 15.91 12.21
CA PHE A 771 9.57 16.56 10.98
C PHE A 771 8.44 16.82 9.97
N VAL A 772 7.44 15.94 9.85
CA VAL A 772 6.26 16.18 8.99
C VAL A 772 5.44 17.36 9.52
N LYS A 773 5.10 17.37 10.82
CA LYS A 773 4.35 18.46 11.47
C LYS A 773 5.14 19.78 11.43
N LEU A 774 6.46 19.74 11.63
CA LEU A 774 7.35 20.91 11.57
C LEU A 774 7.39 21.53 10.17
N ASN A 775 7.60 20.73 9.12
CA ASN A 775 7.59 21.21 7.73
C ASN A 775 6.20 21.70 7.29
N GLY A 776 5.12 21.18 7.86
CA GLY A 776 3.76 21.70 7.66
C GLY A 776 3.48 23.02 8.38
N LYS A 777 4.07 23.23 9.57
CA LYS A 777 3.96 24.48 10.36
C LYS A 777 4.90 25.58 9.88
N VAL A 778 6.05 25.23 9.32
CA VAL A 778 7.12 26.16 8.91
C VAL A 778 7.51 25.93 7.46
N GLY A 779 7.09 26.85 6.60
CA GLY A 779 7.30 26.76 5.17
C GLY A 779 8.76 26.88 4.77
N GLY A 780 9.24 25.91 3.97
CA GLY A 780 10.43 26.07 3.14
C GLY A 780 11.77 25.60 3.71
N GLY A 781 11.81 24.96 4.88
CA GLY A 781 13.05 24.43 5.46
C GLY A 781 13.52 23.06 4.96
N ALA A 782 12.58 22.15 4.66
CA ALA A 782 12.89 20.73 4.38
C ALA A 782 13.67 20.06 5.53
N PHE A 783 13.17 20.25 6.76
CA PHE A 783 13.77 19.76 7.99
C PHE A 783 13.75 18.23 8.09
N SER A 784 14.85 17.63 8.54
CA SER A 784 15.04 16.18 8.70
C SER A 784 16.03 15.88 9.84
N PHE A 785 16.30 14.58 10.10
CA PHE A 785 17.50 14.18 10.84
C PHE A 785 18.78 14.60 10.08
N PRO A 786 19.91 14.77 10.77
CA PRO A 786 21.24 14.69 10.14
C PRO A 786 21.52 13.26 9.68
N THR A 787 22.41 13.10 8.69
CA THR A 787 23.07 11.80 8.49
C THR A 787 24.08 11.55 9.60
N GLU A 788 24.45 10.30 9.82
CA GLU A 788 25.48 9.92 10.78
C GLU A 788 26.82 10.63 10.49
N ALA A 789 27.19 10.73 9.21
CA ALA A 789 28.38 11.44 8.78
C ALA A 789 28.29 12.96 9.00
N GLN A 790 27.11 13.57 8.77
CA GLN A 790 26.88 14.97 9.14
C GLN A 790 27.05 15.15 10.65
N TRP A 791 26.43 14.28 11.45
CA TRP A 791 26.51 14.33 12.91
C TRP A 791 27.95 14.23 13.41
N GLU A 792 28.75 13.27 12.93
CA GLU A 792 30.13 13.12 13.41
C GLU A 792 31.04 14.28 12.98
N TYR A 793 30.89 14.76 11.73
CA TYR A 793 31.61 15.95 11.25
C TYR A 793 31.34 17.16 12.15
N ALA A 794 30.05 17.39 12.44
CA ALA A 794 29.58 18.48 13.27
C ALA A 794 30.02 18.34 14.73
N CYS A 795 29.97 17.13 15.29
CA CYS A 795 30.42 16.80 16.65
C CYS A 795 31.92 17.10 16.81
N ARG A 796 32.76 16.53 15.93
CA ARG A 796 34.22 16.71 15.94
C ARG A 796 34.65 18.16 15.76
N ALA A 797 33.95 18.91 14.92
CA ALA A 797 34.24 20.31 14.59
C ALA A 797 35.73 20.56 14.29
N GLY A 798 36.31 19.71 13.44
CA GLY A 798 37.72 19.76 13.03
C GLY A 798 38.72 19.05 13.96
N THR A 799 38.30 18.54 15.11
CA THR A 799 39.20 17.79 16.02
C THR A 799 39.31 16.31 15.64
N THR A 800 40.50 15.74 15.87
CA THR A 800 40.76 14.30 15.74
C THR A 800 40.70 13.55 17.09
N THR A 801 40.48 14.27 18.19
CA THR A 801 40.42 13.72 19.55
C THR A 801 39.09 13.00 19.84
N PRO A 802 39.03 12.14 20.86
CA PRO A 802 37.81 11.44 21.28
C PRO A 802 36.64 12.37 21.63
N PHE A 803 36.91 13.59 22.08
CA PHE A 803 35.93 14.64 22.32
C PHE A 803 36.35 15.94 21.61
N SER A 804 35.40 16.79 21.25
CA SER A 804 35.64 18.09 20.59
C SER A 804 36.46 19.10 21.41
N PHE A 805 36.59 18.86 22.72
CA PHE A 805 37.39 19.64 23.67
C PHE A 805 38.67 18.91 24.14
N GLY A 806 38.99 17.74 23.59
CA GLY A 806 40.27 17.06 23.80
C GLY A 806 40.17 15.57 24.14
N ALA A 807 41.17 15.07 24.88
CA ALA A 807 41.39 13.63 25.09
C ALA A 807 40.82 13.06 26.41
N LYS A 808 40.11 13.86 27.20
CA LYS A 808 39.47 13.45 28.45
C LYS A 808 38.13 14.17 28.60
N ILE A 809 37.14 13.45 29.11
CA ILE A 809 35.85 13.96 29.57
C ILE A 809 35.84 13.96 31.10
N THR A 810 35.32 15.01 31.73
CA THR A 810 35.29 15.17 33.18
C THR A 810 33.95 15.77 33.61
N ARG A 811 33.38 15.35 34.75
CA ARG A 811 32.00 15.72 35.15
C ARG A 811 31.83 17.22 35.49
N ASP A 812 32.93 17.95 35.71
CA ASP A 812 32.97 19.41 35.85
C ASP A 812 32.88 20.14 34.49
N LYS A 813 32.96 19.41 33.36
CA LYS A 813 32.99 20.00 32.02
C LYS A 813 31.96 19.37 31.09
N GLN A 814 31.21 20.26 30.45
CA GLN A 814 30.61 20.10 29.12
C GLN A 814 29.57 19.00 28.89
N VAL A 815 29.35 18.05 29.81
CA VAL A 815 28.58 16.84 29.54
C VAL A 815 27.74 16.38 30.74
N VAL A 816 26.66 15.66 30.44
CA VAL A 816 25.85 14.87 31.38
C VAL A 816 25.91 13.40 30.98
N PHE A 817 26.50 12.55 31.83
CA PHE A 817 26.71 11.11 31.61
C PHE A 817 26.92 10.40 32.97
N ASP A 818 26.79 9.07 33.01
CA ASP A 818 27.04 8.22 34.19
C ASP A 818 26.23 8.64 35.45
N ILE A 819 24.94 8.92 35.24
CA ILE A 819 23.93 9.26 36.26
C ILE A 819 22.94 8.10 36.44
N MET A 820 23.16 7.32 37.49
CA MET A 820 22.36 6.12 37.81
C MET A 820 21.21 6.38 38.82
N VAL A 821 20.83 7.64 39.05
CA VAL A 821 19.84 8.02 40.08
C VAL A 821 18.45 8.11 39.47
N GLU A 822 17.52 7.25 39.91
CA GLU A 822 16.17 7.16 39.34
C GLU A 822 15.11 8.06 40.02
N ASP A 823 15.50 8.87 41.02
CA ASP A 823 14.58 9.71 41.80
C ASP A 823 14.48 11.18 41.31
N ARG A 824 15.17 11.55 40.22
CA ARG A 824 15.16 12.91 39.65
C ARG A 824 15.52 12.93 38.17
N ASP A 825 15.08 13.98 37.47
CA ASP A 825 15.52 14.26 36.11
C ASP A 825 17.06 14.29 36.02
N PRO A 826 17.68 13.41 35.23
CA PRO A 826 19.12 13.36 35.03
C PRO A 826 19.60 14.28 33.90
N THR A 827 18.69 14.80 33.06
CA THR A 827 19.01 15.73 31.96
C THR A 827 19.22 17.15 32.47
N VAL A 828 19.80 18.01 31.64
CA VAL A 828 19.93 19.45 31.90
C VAL A 828 19.29 20.27 30.79
N PRO A 829 18.95 21.55 31.05
CA PRO A 829 18.52 22.46 30.01
C PRO A 829 19.58 22.54 28.90
N VAL A 830 19.12 22.53 27.65
CA VAL A 830 20.01 22.67 26.49
C VAL A 830 20.73 24.02 26.51
N ARG A 831 21.91 24.07 25.90
CA ARG A 831 22.85 25.21 25.95
C ARG A 831 23.35 25.58 27.35
N SER A 832 23.29 24.64 28.31
CA SER A 832 23.86 24.83 29.65
C SER A 832 25.34 24.47 29.74
N ARG A 833 25.87 23.77 28.73
CA ARG A 833 27.27 23.38 28.60
C ARG A 833 28.02 24.30 27.63
N GLN A 834 29.35 24.15 27.52
CA GLN A 834 30.10 24.93 26.52
C GLN A 834 29.97 24.26 25.15
N PRO A 835 29.74 25.02 24.08
CA PRO A 835 29.63 24.45 22.73
C PRO A 835 31.00 24.09 22.16
N ASN A 836 31.01 23.28 21.10
CA ASN A 836 32.19 23.10 20.25
C ASN A 836 32.43 24.34 19.35
N VAL A 837 33.48 24.31 18.51
CA VAL A 837 33.86 25.48 17.68
C VAL A 837 32.85 25.82 16.57
N PHE A 838 31.88 24.95 16.26
CA PHE A 838 30.74 25.25 15.38
C PHE A 838 29.54 25.83 16.14
N GLY A 839 29.66 26.07 17.45
CA GLY A 839 28.58 26.62 18.27
C GLY A 839 27.48 25.60 18.58
N LEU A 840 27.81 24.30 18.55
CA LEU A 840 26.91 23.20 18.86
C LEU A 840 27.11 22.73 20.31
N TYR A 841 26.02 22.66 21.05
CA TYR A 841 25.97 22.33 22.47
C TYR A 841 25.59 20.87 22.69
N GLU A 842 25.99 20.33 23.84
CA GLU A 842 25.66 18.98 24.34
C GLU A 842 26.02 17.79 23.41
N MET A 843 26.80 17.98 22.33
CA MET A 843 27.24 16.96 21.34
C MET A 843 28.00 15.72 21.89
N HIS A 844 28.11 15.56 23.21
CA HIS A 844 28.87 14.51 23.89
C HIS A 844 28.12 13.89 25.09
N GLY A 845 26.80 14.10 25.24
CA GLY A 845 26.01 13.49 26.32
C GLY A 845 24.65 14.17 26.44
N ASN A 846 24.10 14.25 27.66
CA ASN A 846 22.74 14.73 27.93
C ASN A 846 21.69 13.73 27.40
N VAL A 847 21.32 13.77 26.13
CA VAL A 847 20.64 12.63 25.47
C VAL A 847 21.39 12.15 24.25
N ARG A 848 21.32 10.85 24.00
CA ARG A 848 21.81 10.26 22.75
C ARG A 848 20.99 10.82 21.58
N GLU A 849 21.54 10.91 20.38
CA GLU A 849 20.84 11.54 19.24
C GLU A 849 20.59 10.56 18.08
N TRP A 850 19.34 10.43 17.66
CA TRP A 850 18.96 9.71 16.43
C TRP A 850 19.54 10.35 15.15
N CYS A 851 20.08 9.53 14.26
CA CYS A 851 20.46 9.91 12.89
C CYS A 851 19.52 9.30 11.84
N ALA A 852 19.60 9.75 10.59
CA ALA A 852 18.82 9.22 9.47
C ALA A 852 19.20 7.76 9.11
N ASP A 853 20.48 7.43 9.26
CA ASP A 853 21.16 6.26 8.72
C ASP A 853 20.70 4.96 9.41
N ARG A 854 20.71 3.87 8.64
CA ARG A 854 20.61 2.51 9.18
C ARG A 854 21.94 2.06 9.74
N TYR A 855 21.91 1.28 10.82
CA TYR A 855 23.13 0.78 11.43
C TYR A 855 23.78 -0.31 10.57
N GLY A 856 25.05 -0.11 10.24
CA GLY A 856 25.87 -1.07 9.52
C GLY A 856 27.26 -0.52 9.19
N ARG A 857 28.06 -1.33 8.48
CA ARG A 857 29.48 -1.07 8.24
C ARG A 857 29.69 -0.04 7.13
N TYR A 858 30.55 0.97 7.37
CA TYR A 858 31.05 1.84 6.30
C TYR A 858 32.18 1.15 5.51
N PRO A 859 32.34 1.46 4.20
CA PRO A 859 33.52 1.06 3.45
C PRO A 859 34.78 1.73 4.02
N THR A 860 35.94 1.12 3.80
CA THR A 860 37.25 1.70 4.15
C THR A 860 37.70 2.79 3.19
N ASP A 861 37.17 2.78 1.97
CA ASP A 861 37.52 3.74 0.92
C ASP A 861 36.87 5.12 1.16
N PRO A 862 37.43 6.21 0.59
CA PRO A 862 36.83 7.53 0.67
C PRO A 862 35.40 7.59 0.10
N VAL A 863 34.47 8.19 0.85
CA VAL A 863 33.06 8.36 0.44
C VAL A 863 32.61 9.81 0.42
N PHE A 864 31.56 10.08 -0.36
CA PHE A 864 30.96 11.41 -0.54
C PHE A 864 29.50 11.39 -0.09
N ASP A 865 29.12 12.35 0.76
CA ASP A 865 27.76 12.53 1.33
C ASP A 865 27.04 11.22 1.72
N PRO A 866 27.65 10.30 2.50
CA PRO A 866 27.04 9.01 2.75
C PRO A 866 25.79 9.14 3.64
N THR A 867 24.79 8.31 3.33
CA THR A 867 23.48 8.21 4.02
C THR A 867 23.30 6.86 4.73
N GLY A 868 24.41 6.20 5.04
CA GLY A 868 24.46 4.86 5.60
C GLY A 868 24.25 3.76 4.55
N PRO A 869 24.38 2.48 4.94
CA PRO A 869 24.08 1.34 4.07
C PRO A 869 22.58 1.23 3.76
N GLU A 870 22.25 0.76 2.56
CA GLU A 870 20.87 0.42 2.19
C GLU A 870 20.32 -0.72 3.06
N ALA A 871 18.98 -0.81 3.15
CA ALA A 871 18.30 -1.86 3.89
C ALA A 871 18.39 -3.20 3.13
N THR A 872 19.37 -4.04 3.47
CA THR A 872 19.53 -5.37 2.87
C THR A 872 19.09 -6.48 3.83
N THR A 873 18.61 -7.60 3.28
CA THR A 873 18.30 -8.82 4.04
C THR A 873 19.45 -9.84 3.97
N GLN A 874 20.67 -9.39 3.71
CA GLN A 874 21.83 -10.27 3.55
C GLN A 874 22.39 -10.70 4.91
N LYS A 875 22.47 -12.01 5.12
CA LYS A 875 23.40 -12.58 6.10
C LYS A 875 24.83 -12.28 5.64
N ALA A 876 25.70 -11.93 6.58
CA ALA A 876 27.10 -11.67 6.28
C ALA A 876 27.77 -12.92 5.65
N THR A 877 28.26 -12.78 4.42
CA THR A 877 29.19 -13.74 3.82
C THR A 877 30.61 -13.44 4.30
N HIS A 878 31.47 -14.46 4.31
CA HIS A 878 32.85 -14.36 4.79
C HIS A 878 33.68 -13.37 3.95
N ASP A 879 34.77 -12.84 4.51
CA ASP A 879 35.72 -12.01 3.79
C ASP A 879 36.85 -12.83 3.13
N ASP A 880 37.58 -12.19 2.21
CA ASP A 880 38.68 -12.78 1.44
C ASP A 880 39.96 -13.07 2.28
N HIS A 881 39.83 -13.09 3.62
CA HIS A 881 40.91 -13.38 4.56
C HIS A 881 40.73 -14.69 5.32
N GLY A 882 39.57 -15.34 5.20
CA GLY A 882 39.38 -16.73 5.63
C GLY A 882 39.21 -16.95 7.13
N ASP A 883 39.11 -15.89 7.93
CA ASP A 883 38.82 -15.98 9.37
C ASP A 883 37.29 -16.06 9.59
N ALA A 884 36.82 -17.23 10.04
CA ALA A 884 35.41 -17.47 10.28
C ALA A 884 34.91 -16.75 11.55
N TRP A 885 33.92 -15.85 11.39
CA TRP A 885 33.25 -15.21 12.51
C TRP A 885 32.23 -16.15 13.18
N ASN A 886 32.61 -16.74 14.32
CA ASN A 886 31.63 -17.19 15.31
C ASN A 886 30.98 -15.95 15.95
N LEU A 887 29.88 -15.48 15.37
CA LEU A 887 28.95 -14.52 15.99
C LEU A 887 27.62 -15.21 16.24
N ALA A 888 26.98 -14.86 17.35
CA ALA A 888 25.70 -15.41 17.77
C ALA A 888 24.58 -15.04 16.79
N GLN A 889 23.43 -15.71 16.92
CA GLN A 889 22.55 -16.07 15.81
C GLN A 889 21.65 -14.94 15.25
N ASP A 890 21.80 -13.69 15.72
CA ASP A 890 20.74 -12.67 15.71
C ASP A 890 21.08 -11.31 15.04
N GLU A 891 22.29 -11.07 14.52
CA GLU A 891 22.64 -9.76 13.94
C GLU A 891 22.22 -9.59 12.46
N ILE A 892 21.06 -8.96 12.25
CA ILE A 892 20.63 -8.46 10.93
C ILE A 892 21.16 -7.04 10.73
N PHE A 893 22.17 -6.88 9.86
CA PHE A 893 22.64 -5.56 9.42
C PHE A 893 21.50 -4.77 8.76
N GLY A 894 21.39 -3.48 9.08
CA GLY A 894 20.33 -2.62 8.57
C GLY A 894 18.99 -2.71 9.30
N ALA A 895 18.80 -3.60 10.29
CA ALA A 895 17.57 -3.61 11.10
C ALA A 895 17.44 -2.33 11.96
N ASN A 896 18.52 -1.97 12.67
CA ASN A 896 18.56 -0.87 13.64
C ASN A 896 18.90 0.48 13.00
N ARG A 897 18.68 1.57 13.74
CA ARG A 897 19.13 2.93 13.40
C ARG A 897 20.40 3.29 14.13
N VAL A 898 21.10 4.26 13.55
CA VAL A 898 22.25 4.90 14.19
C VAL A 898 21.79 5.87 15.27
N ILE A 899 22.46 5.78 16.41
CA ILE A 899 22.41 6.72 17.52
C ILE A 899 23.83 7.22 17.80
N ARG A 900 23.96 8.50 18.17
CA ARG A 900 25.24 9.16 18.47
C ARG A 900 25.20 9.94 19.79
N GLY A 901 26.32 10.55 20.17
CA GLY A 901 26.42 11.51 21.29
C GLY A 901 26.63 10.90 22.67
N GLY A 902 26.01 9.76 22.97
CA GLY A 902 25.90 9.24 24.33
C GLY A 902 24.84 10.01 25.14
N GLY A 903 24.35 9.44 26.23
CA GLY A 903 23.31 10.03 27.07
C GLY A 903 23.65 10.02 28.55
N TRP A 904 22.76 10.60 29.36
CA TRP A 904 22.93 10.75 30.81
C TRP A 904 23.16 9.44 31.57
N CYS A 905 22.72 8.29 31.05
CA CYS A 905 22.92 6.97 31.65
C CYS A 905 24.21 6.27 31.19
N ASP A 906 24.89 6.79 30.17
CA ASP A 906 25.98 6.07 29.51
C ASP A 906 27.34 6.36 30.13
N HIS A 907 28.34 5.53 29.81
CA HIS A 907 29.70 5.77 30.26
C HIS A 907 30.41 6.83 29.41
N ALA A 908 31.49 7.39 29.97
CA ALA A 908 32.39 8.33 29.29
C ALA A 908 32.89 7.83 27.91
N THR A 909 32.98 6.51 27.75
CA THR A 909 33.40 5.81 26.52
C THR A 909 32.39 5.90 25.39
N ASP A 910 31.10 6.05 25.71
CA ASP A 910 30.02 6.09 24.73
C ASP A 910 29.71 7.51 24.25
N CYS A 911 30.23 8.49 25.00
CA CYS A 911 30.15 9.93 24.73
C CYS A 911 31.16 10.44 23.69
N ARG A 912 31.99 9.55 23.11
CA ARG A 912 33.04 9.91 22.14
C ARG A 912 32.45 10.32 20.80
N SER A 913 33.10 11.25 20.09
CA SER A 913 32.70 11.68 18.74
C SER A 913 32.51 10.51 17.78
N ALA A 914 33.37 9.49 17.88
CA ALA A 914 33.39 8.31 17.02
C ALA A 914 32.49 7.16 17.48
N LYS A 915 31.94 7.19 18.71
CA LYS A 915 31.11 6.08 19.20
C LYS A 915 29.87 5.99 18.33
N ARG A 916 29.59 4.78 17.88
CA ARG A 916 28.35 4.41 17.22
C ARG A 916 27.51 3.63 18.22
N LEU A 917 26.26 4.01 18.37
CA LEU A 917 25.26 3.25 19.12
C LEU A 917 24.18 2.78 18.13
N LYS A 918 23.54 1.67 18.44
CA LYS A 918 22.44 1.11 17.63
C LYS A 918 21.20 1.00 18.50
N GLY A 919 20.10 1.59 18.03
CA GLY A 919 18.78 1.43 18.65
C GLY A 919 17.78 0.88 17.65
N GLU A 920 16.81 0.12 18.14
CA GLU A 920 15.65 -0.27 17.33
C GLU A 920 14.75 0.96 17.09
N ASP A 921 13.95 0.98 16.02
CA ASP A 921 13.05 2.10 15.68
C ASP A 921 12.06 2.48 16.83
N ILE A 922 11.96 1.64 17.87
CA ILE A 922 10.90 1.51 18.89
C ILE A 922 11.37 1.53 20.36
N SER A 923 12.68 1.64 20.67
CA SER A 923 13.15 1.60 22.06
C SER A 923 14.56 2.15 22.24
N GLU A 924 14.71 3.32 22.88
CA GLU A 924 15.89 3.62 23.69
C GLU A 924 15.59 4.61 24.84
N ARG A 925 16.06 4.27 26.04
CA ARG A 925 16.14 5.17 27.20
C ARG A 925 17.19 6.25 26.91
N ALA A 926 16.94 7.49 27.36
CA ALA A 926 17.88 8.60 27.22
C ALA A 926 18.22 9.03 25.78
N THR A 927 17.36 8.75 24.79
CA THR A 927 17.56 9.17 23.40
C THR A 927 16.62 10.30 23.01
N GLY A 928 17.18 11.35 22.42
CA GLY A 928 16.54 12.47 21.74
C GLY A 928 16.99 12.57 20.28
N PHE A 929 16.94 13.78 19.72
CA PHE A 929 17.36 14.04 18.34
C PHE A 929 17.62 15.53 18.10
N ARG A 930 18.19 15.83 16.93
CA ARG A 930 18.60 17.17 16.48
C ARG A 930 18.09 17.43 15.07
N ILE A 931 17.70 18.67 14.78
CA ILE A 931 17.15 19.08 13.48
C ILE A 931 18.30 19.38 12.50
N SER A 932 18.21 18.87 11.28
CA SER A 932 19.04 19.25 10.13
C SER A 932 18.17 19.85 9.01
N ALA A 933 18.75 20.66 8.13
CA ALA A 933 18.09 21.15 6.92
C ALA A 933 19.11 21.45 5.80
N PRO A 934 18.81 21.14 4.53
CA PRO A 934 19.71 21.41 3.41
C PRO A 934 19.79 22.90 3.08
N ILE A 935 20.92 23.36 2.53
CA ILE A 935 20.93 24.63 1.79
C ILE A 935 20.21 24.45 0.45
N LYS A 936 19.18 25.29 0.22
CA LYS A 936 18.55 25.42 -1.09
C LYS A 936 19.54 26.03 -2.09
N SER A 937 19.82 25.28 -3.15
CA SER A 937 20.47 25.81 -4.36
C SER A 937 19.59 26.90 -4.96
N THR A 938 20.01 28.16 -4.87
CA THR A 938 19.48 29.24 -5.71
C THR A 938 19.89 28.99 -7.15
N ARG A 939 18.92 28.53 -7.96
CA ARG A 939 18.94 28.56 -9.42
C ARG A 939 17.66 29.24 -9.90
#